data_AF-A0A9D1YFC0-F1
#
_entry.id   AF-A0A9D1YFC0-F1
#
_cell.length_a   1.000
_cell.length_b   1.000
_cell.length_c   1.000
_cell.angle_alpha   90.00
_cell.angle_beta   90.00
_cell.angle_gamma   90.00
#
_symmetry.space_group_name_H-M   'P 1'
#
loop_
_entity.id
_entity.type
_entity.pdbx_description
1 polymer ?
#
loop_
_entity_poly.entity_id
_entity_poly.type
_entity_poly.pdbx_seq_one_letter_code
_entity_poly.pdbx_strand_id
1 'polypeptide(L)'
;MKKDSENGSASHKKGRETCKMKKKFAKRFLSWVMAAAMVISMLPLSAMAAEGDVAQIGNKTYATLDDAIAAASDGDTITLLGDATLSKTLDKSITIDGQNHTVTSTNVRYGFTAGRELTFNNIILNFNYTIEIENPTYTSDLGLFYINGGKDASGVALTDDYVNFTFNNSAINMTNTGATNRLHAIYYDSCGGTITLNNSQLNITDFPEDAIEWGGQANSYLEIIDSTYTSDHNRGGIIGTWNVTIDNSDVQVIDSTTSGSNGAHFNITDSTVDFSNNASHGLSTGDLFISNSTVTANNNAYMGIAVGRDMTISNNSIVTVTKNAYGSLAGYAGMRLYNNETFTVDGTSKLYINNNHNTGLYVRQGNLNVANGAVLEIMNNEVSNTLLDGYGGGLYVGYGANYDPTVVIPADAKIYNNHATKGGDDIYVSEGVNGPSLTFGKVGSDWVLDDCEHMIDGWYNDAADARWQAHAENEEDNHIVECNDTTITGLKALKAAHGKNAVDKVSYPGLDKQVMDNDDKSWEKDSVGAEAGETINFKLTSNVPEDLTNYLKPDPVDPPEITTRALPNSGEYILTFHDVMHKNLEDPDNFNVVLDREGTNNDVNLTYTLTKADDDDLTDGCTFEIELDLAALYEAGVITDEDIAKSAPIVVTYTATLNKDVVTGTYPNTAWVTYEGGETEEDTVNVKTYAIKIFKYDQADETKGLSGAEFTLKGPNGETYTATSGNDGYAYFNGLDDGEYTLQETKAPDGYVKSDTELPITIDTDTSTDAPISVKFANSLIPHTGGMGTTLFSIVGGALIVTAGVVFFVSRRKKSHTA
;
A
#
# COMPACT_ATOMS: atom_id res chain seq x y z
N MET A 1 12.45 56.62 38.97
CA MET A 1 13.45 57.49 39.62
C MET A 1 14.82 56.94 39.26
N LYS A 2 15.59 57.66 38.41
CA LYS A 2 17.00 57.45 38.03
C LYS A 2 17.37 56.06 37.41
N LYS A 3 17.89 55.99 36.16
CA LYS A 3 19.23 56.43 35.70
C LYS A 3 20.33 55.87 36.59
N ASP A 4 21.42 55.29 36.13
CA ASP A 4 22.05 55.17 34.82
C ASP A 4 23.31 54.31 35.07
N SER A 5 24.01 54.05 33.98
CA SER A 5 25.48 53.99 33.88
C SER A 5 26.06 52.57 33.81
N GLU A 6 26.37 52.09 32.61
CA GLU A 6 27.51 52.46 31.73
C GLU A 6 28.73 51.59 32.12
N ASN A 7 29.62 51.08 31.26
CA ASN A 7 30.04 51.29 29.86
C ASN A 7 30.80 49.97 29.51
N GLY A 8 31.05 49.54 28.28
CA GLY A 8 30.91 50.13 26.95
C GLY A 8 31.92 49.47 25.98
N SER A 9 31.51 49.31 24.72
CA SER A 9 32.31 49.29 23.47
C SER A 9 33.44 48.25 23.29
N ALA A 10 33.78 47.71 22.13
CA ALA A 10 33.25 47.70 20.75
C ALA A 10 34.20 46.79 19.93
N SER A 11 33.69 45.99 18.99
CA SER A 11 34.15 46.03 17.58
C SER A 11 33.40 45.01 16.69
N HIS A 12 32.66 45.61 15.76
CA HIS A 12 32.29 45.20 14.40
C HIS A 12 32.50 43.78 13.82
N LYS A 13 31.39 43.38 13.16
CA LYS A 13 31.25 42.84 11.78
C LYS A 13 31.42 41.33 11.58
N LYS A 14 30.29 40.61 11.53
CA LYS A 14 29.68 40.06 10.28
C LYS A 14 28.33 39.37 10.59
N GLY A 15 27.33 39.62 9.73
CA GLY A 15 26.12 38.79 9.51
C GLY A 15 25.14 38.68 10.67
N ARG A 16 24.27 39.66 10.92
CA ARG A 16 22.84 39.67 10.48
C ARG A 16 22.07 38.37 10.72
N GLU A 17 21.24 38.44 11.76
CA GLU A 17 19.82 38.07 11.78
C GLU A 17 19.41 36.70 11.25
N THR A 18 19.18 35.74 12.17
CA THR A 18 17.96 34.92 12.25
C THR A 18 18.00 34.07 13.52
N CYS A 19 17.74 34.67 14.68
CA CYS A 19 17.50 33.95 15.93
C CYS A 19 16.31 34.60 16.63
N LYS A 20 15.11 34.30 16.13
CA LYS A 20 13.80 34.42 16.79
C LYS A 20 12.74 33.83 15.86
N MET A 21 12.59 32.50 15.87
CA MET A 21 11.38 31.75 15.49
C MET A 21 11.68 30.24 15.50
N LYS A 22 11.97 29.69 16.69
CA LYS A 22 11.98 28.24 16.92
C LYS A 22 11.21 27.96 18.20
N LYS A 23 9.90 28.18 18.11
CA LYS A 23 8.81 27.80 19.04
C LYS A 23 7.49 28.41 18.51
N LYS A 24 7.10 27.99 17.30
CA LYS A 24 5.78 28.20 16.65
C LYS A 24 5.81 27.57 15.25
N PHE A 25 5.91 26.24 15.15
CA PHE A 25 5.82 25.53 13.87
C PHE A 25 4.99 24.23 13.93
N ALA A 26 4.19 24.05 14.99
CA ALA A 26 3.15 23.00 15.09
C ALA A 26 1.72 23.60 14.98
N LYS A 27 1.58 24.77 14.33
CA LYS A 27 0.27 25.42 14.12
C LYS A 27 0.23 26.37 12.91
N ARG A 28 1.14 26.16 11.94
CA ARG A 28 1.23 26.94 10.68
C ARG A 28 1.70 26.09 9.48
N PHE A 29 1.33 24.82 9.39
CA PHE A 29 1.48 24.05 8.15
C PHE A 29 0.13 23.71 7.49
N LEU A 30 -0.98 23.78 8.24
CA LEU A 30 -2.34 23.95 7.70
C LEU A 30 -2.63 25.40 7.22
N SER A 31 -1.58 26.14 6.82
CA SER A 31 -1.68 27.50 6.30
C SER A 31 -0.76 27.74 5.09
N TRP A 32 -0.08 26.72 4.56
CA TRP A 32 0.68 26.78 3.31
C TRP A 32 0.26 25.74 2.26
N VAL A 33 -0.74 24.89 2.55
CA VAL A 33 -1.47 24.10 1.53
C VAL A 33 -2.62 24.90 0.88
N MET A 34 -2.96 26.08 1.44
CA MET A 34 -3.93 27.04 0.88
C MET A 34 -3.27 28.33 0.35
N ALA A 35 -2.03 28.24 -0.11
CA ALA A 35 -1.31 29.34 -0.78
C ALA A 35 -0.25 28.87 -1.80
N ALA A 36 -0.51 27.75 -2.49
CA ALA A 36 -0.02 27.50 -3.86
C ALA A 36 -1.17 27.19 -4.84
N ALA A 37 -2.42 27.45 -4.43
CA ALA A 37 -3.62 27.34 -5.26
C ALA A 37 -4.49 28.63 -5.30
N MET A 38 -3.99 29.77 -4.82
CA MET A 38 -4.53 31.11 -5.18
C MET A 38 -3.45 32.19 -5.02
N VAL A 39 -2.61 32.39 -6.05
CA VAL A 39 -2.38 33.66 -6.80
C VAL A 39 -1.52 33.31 -8.02
N ILE A 40 -2.11 32.66 -9.03
CA ILE A 40 -2.11 33.10 -10.43
C ILE A 40 -3.51 32.79 -10.98
N SER A 41 -4.51 33.42 -10.37
CA SER A 41 -5.79 33.72 -11.01
C SER A 41 -5.94 35.24 -11.03
N MET A 42 -4.93 35.94 -11.55
CA MET A 42 -5.02 37.38 -11.89
C MET A 42 -3.84 37.80 -12.78
N LEU A 43 -3.61 37.04 -13.83
CA LEU A 43 -3.42 37.67 -15.13
C LEU A 43 -4.44 37.00 -16.04
N PRO A 44 -5.16 37.76 -16.88
CA PRO A 44 -5.89 37.12 -17.95
C PRO A 44 -4.82 36.44 -18.78
N LEU A 45 -4.72 35.10 -18.72
CA LEU A 45 -4.48 34.40 -19.97
C LEU A 45 -5.70 34.74 -20.80
N SER A 46 -5.57 35.88 -21.47
CA SER A 46 -6.32 36.18 -22.66
C SER A 46 -6.20 34.91 -23.46
N ALA A 47 -7.34 34.25 -23.64
CA ALA A 47 -7.52 33.17 -24.57
C ALA A 47 -6.71 33.50 -25.83
N MET A 48 -5.54 32.89 -25.94
CA MET A 48 -5.00 32.50 -27.21
C MET A 48 -5.36 31.03 -27.25
N ALA A 49 -6.67 30.77 -27.43
CA ALA A 49 -7.08 29.55 -28.09
C ALA A 49 -6.16 29.41 -29.30
N ALA A 50 -5.44 28.30 -29.40
CA ALA A 50 -4.77 27.99 -30.65
C ALA A 50 -5.84 28.17 -31.74
N GLU A 51 -5.58 29.03 -32.72
CA GLU A 51 -6.46 29.15 -33.90
C GLU A 51 -6.35 27.82 -34.66
N GLY A 52 -7.17 26.85 -34.26
CA GLY A 52 -7.18 25.51 -34.79
C GLY A 52 -8.37 24.73 -34.22
N ASP A 53 -8.93 23.86 -35.03
CA ASP A 53 -9.96 22.93 -34.59
C ASP A 53 -9.36 21.88 -33.63
N VAL A 54 -10.04 21.58 -32.54
CA VAL A 54 -9.56 20.67 -31.48
C VAL A 54 -10.19 19.28 -31.54
N ALA A 55 -11.21 19.09 -32.37
CA ALA A 55 -11.91 17.82 -32.51
C ALA A 55 -12.33 17.56 -33.96
N GLN A 56 -12.50 16.28 -34.33
CA GLN A 56 -12.90 15.87 -35.67
C GLN A 56 -13.88 14.70 -35.63
N ILE A 57 -14.84 14.71 -36.56
CA ILE A 57 -15.71 13.56 -36.87
C ILE A 57 -15.59 13.29 -38.37
N GLY A 58 -15.07 12.11 -38.73
CA GLY A 58 -14.72 11.80 -40.12
C GLY A 58 -13.74 12.84 -40.68
N ASN A 59 -14.14 13.57 -41.73
CA ASN A 59 -13.30 14.61 -42.34
C ASN A 59 -13.62 16.03 -41.83
N LYS A 60 -14.63 16.20 -40.98
CA LYS A 60 -15.10 17.52 -40.54
C LYS A 60 -14.53 17.85 -39.17
N THR A 61 -13.87 19.00 -39.08
CA THR A 61 -13.21 19.49 -37.87
C THR A 61 -14.08 20.51 -37.13
N TYR A 62 -13.82 20.67 -35.84
CA TYR A 62 -14.59 21.49 -34.91
C TYR A 62 -13.68 22.27 -33.96
N ALA A 63 -14.01 23.56 -33.76
CA ALA A 63 -13.26 24.47 -32.89
C ALA A 63 -13.31 24.08 -31.41
N THR A 64 -14.32 23.34 -30.98
CA THR A 64 -14.48 22.88 -29.59
C THR A 64 -14.97 21.43 -29.55
N LEU A 65 -14.64 20.72 -28.47
CA LEU A 65 -15.18 19.38 -28.22
C LEU A 65 -16.71 19.41 -28.04
N ASP A 66 -17.24 20.43 -27.35
CA ASP A 66 -18.69 20.61 -27.18
C ASP A 66 -19.43 20.73 -28.54
N ASP A 67 -18.84 21.42 -29.52
CA ASP A 67 -19.43 21.54 -30.87
C ASP A 67 -19.37 20.22 -31.65
N ALA A 68 -18.29 19.44 -31.48
CA ALA A 68 -18.19 18.10 -32.04
C ALA A 68 -19.25 17.18 -31.42
N ILE A 69 -19.39 17.15 -30.09
CA ILE A 69 -20.42 16.39 -29.37
C ILE A 69 -21.82 16.78 -29.85
N ALA A 70 -22.10 18.08 -29.98
CA ALA A 70 -23.39 18.55 -30.48
C ALA A 70 -23.69 18.06 -31.90
N ALA A 71 -22.67 17.97 -32.76
CA ALA A 71 -22.79 17.54 -34.15
C ALA A 71 -22.78 16.00 -34.34
N ALA A 72 -22.25 15.24 -33.40
CA ALA A 72 -22.17 13.78 -33.46
C ALA A 72 -23.56 13.12 -33.49
N SER A 73 -23.65 11.96 -34.12
CA SER A 73 -24.78 11.02 -34.02
C SER A 73 -24.40 9.85 -33.11
N ASP A 74 -25.39 9.11 -32.62
CA ASP A 74 -25.12 7.87 -31.89
C ASP A 74 -24.29 6.91 -32.78
N GLY A 75 -23.21 6.35 -32.21
CA GLY A 75 -22.22 5.50 -32.87
C GLY A 75 -21.04 6.25 -33.48
N ASP A 76 -21.03 7.59 -33.49
CA ASP A 76 -19.90 8.36 -34.04
C ASP A 76 -18.67 8.29 -33.12
N THR A 77 -17.50 8.36 -33.74
CA THR A 77 -16.21 8.59 -33.06
C THR A 77 -15.77 10.04 -33.25
N ILE A 78 -15.49 10.71 -32.14
CA ILE A 78 -14.86 12.03 -32.09
C ILE A 78 -13.38 11.82 -31.80
N THR A 79 -12.50 12.24 -32.71
CA THR A 79 -11.04 12.22 -32.49
C THR A 79 -10.58 13.60 -32.05
N LEU A 80 -9.83 13.69 -30.96
CA LEU A 80 -9.19 14.93 -30.54
C LEU A 80 -7.96 15.24 -31.41
N LEU A 81 -7.81 16.52 -31.75
CA LEU A 81 -6.67 17.07 -32.50
C LEU A 81 -5.73 17.90 -31.61
N GLY A 82 -6.12 18.09 -30.35
CA GLY A 82 -5.42 18.87 -29.34
C GLY A 82 -6.18 18.81 -28.03
N ASP A 83 -5.58 19.38 -26.98
CA ASP A 83 -6.24 19.50 -25.69
C ASP A 83 -7.54 20.31 -25.81
N ALA A 84 -8.55 19.89 -25.05
CA ALA A 84 -9.89 20.46 -25.13
C ALA A 84 -10.49 20.70 -23.76
N THR A 85 -11.58 21.47 -23.76
CA THR A 85 -12.43 21.64 -22.58
C THR A 85 -13.79 21.03 -22.84
N LEU A 86 -14.38 20.44 -21.81
CA LEU A 86 -15.74 19.92 -21.85
C LEU A 86 -16.63 20.76 -20.94
N SER A 87 -17.67 21.38 -21.47
CA SER A 87 -18.61 22.19 -20.67
C SER A 87 -20.07 21.79 -20.82
N LYS A 88 -20.37 20.85 -21.72
CA LYS A 88 -21.71 20.33 -21.95
C LYS A 88 -21.81 18.84 -21.66
N THR A 89 -23.01 18.43 -21.29
CA THR A 89 -23.37 17.03 -21.07
C THR A 89 -23.10 16.16 -22.30
N LEU A 90 -22.67 14.92 -22.05
CA LEU A 90 -22.56 13.84 -23.03
C LEU A 90 -23.89 13.06 -23.03
N ASP A 91 -24.78 13.37 -23.97
CA ASP A 91 -26.14 12.83 -24.03
C ASP A 91 -26.37 11.83 -25.18
N LYS A 92 -25.28 11.35 -25.79
CA LYS A 92 -25.27 10.45 -26.95
C LYS A 92 -24.39 9.24 -26.69
N SER A 93 -24.66 8.16 -27.42
CA SER A 93 -23.80 6.97 -27.41
C SER A 93 -22.65 7.21 -28.38
N ILE A 94 -21.47 7.62 -27.91
CA ILE A 94 -20.36 8.05 -28.75
C ILE A 94 -19.02 7.54 -28.20
N THR A 95 -18.03 7.49 -29.09
CA THR A 95 -16.63 7.26 -28.71
C THR A 95 -15.87 8.58 -28.78
N ILE A 96 -15.09 8.90 -27.76
CA ILE A 96 -14.10 9.98 -27.78
C ILE A 96 -12.71 9.34 -27.76
N ASP A 97 -11.99 9.45 -28.88
CA ASP A 97 -10.59 9.04 -28.98
C ASP A 97 -9.69 10.26 -28.74
N GLY A 98 -9.04 10.25 -27.59
CA GLY A 98 -8.24 11.37 -27.12
C GLY A 98 -6.91 11.51 -27.84
N GLN A 99 -6.38 10.45 -28.48
CA GLN A 99 -5.04 10.48 -29.07
C GLN A 99 -3.97 11.01 -28.09
N ASN A 100 -4.11 10.65 -26.82
CA ASN A 100 -3.35 11.09 -25.65
C ASN A 100 -3.48 12.58 -25.28
N HIS A 101 -4.45 13.29 -25.84
CA HIS A 101 -4.78 14.67 -25.45
C HIS A 101 -5.58 14.72 -24.15
N THR A 102 -5.51 15.89 -23.51
CA THR A 102 -6.21 16.15 -22.25
C THR A 102 -7.54 16.84 -22.49
N VAL A 103 -8.58 16.38 -21.80
CA VAL A 103 -9.85 17.10 -21.66
C VAL A 103 -10.00 17.58 -20.23
N THR A 104 -10.11 18.89 -20.06
CA THR A 104 -10.34 19.51 -18.76
C THR A 104 -11.78 19.97 -18.62
N SER A 105 -12.38 19.66 -17.47
CA SER A 105 -13.65 20.19 -17.03
C SER A 105 -13.49 20.82 -15.65
N THR A 106 -14.13 21.98 -15.46
CA THR A 106 -14.08 22.70 -14.19
C THR A 106 -15.45 23.21 -13.82
N ASN A 107 -15.94 22.83 -12.64
CA ASN A 107 -17.23 23.26 -12.07
C ASN A 107 -18.45 22.94 -12.94
N VAL A 108 -18.39 21.84 -13.69
CA VAL A 108 -19.51 21.34 -14.50
C VAL A 108 -19.97 20.01 -13.94
N ARG A 109 -21.29 19.84 -13.82
CA ARG A 109 -21.92 18.54 -13.52
C ARG A 109 -22.54 17.98 -14.79
N TYR A 110 -22.42 16.68 -14.95
CA TYR A 110 -22.81 15.93 -16.13
C TYR A 110 -24.00 15.04 -15.79
N GLY A 111 -25.14 15.32 -16.41
CA GLY A 111 -26.35 14.52 -16.25
C GLY A 111 -26.50 13.54 -17.40
N PHE A 112 -26.37 12.24 -17.16
CA PHE A 112 -26.51 11.22 -18.19
C PHE A 112 -27.94 10.67 -18.19
N THR A 113 -28.51 10.53 -19.38
CA THR A 113 -29.80 9.87 -19.57
C THR A 113 -29.57 8.39 -19.85
N ALA A 114 -30.47 7.53 -19.42
CA ALA A 114 -30.42 6.11 -19.70
C ALA A 114 -30.36 5.74 -21.20
N GLY A 115 -29.85 4.54 -21.48
CA GLY A 115 -29.69 3.94 -22.80
C GLY A 115 -28.45 4.43 -23.55
N ARG A 116 -27.40 4.86 -22.82
CA ARG A 116 -26.21 5.50 -23.41
C ARG A 116 -24.95 4.67 -23.17
N GLU A 117 -24.12 4.63 -24.20
CA GLU A 117 -22.82 3.98 -24.16
C GLU A 117 -21.73 4.99 -24.53
N LEU A 118 -20.86 5.28 -23.58
CA LEU A 118 -19.78 6.25 -23.74
C LEU A 118 -18.46 5.53 -23.66
N THR A 119 -17.67 5.64 -24.72
CA THR A 119 -16.34 5.05 -24.78
C THR A 119 -15.29 6.14 -24.87
N PHE A 120 -14.26 6.03 -24.05
CA PHE A 120 -13.12 6.93 -24.00
C PHE A 120 -11.86 6.12 -24.28
N ASN A 121 -11.12 6.48 -25.32
CA ASN A 121 -9.90 5.79 -25.72
C ASN A 121 -8.72 6.76 -25.64
N ASN A 122 -7.59 6.30 -25.12
CA ASN A 122 -6.31 7.03 -25.16
C ASN A 122 -6.45 8.49 -24.72
N ILE A 123 -7.07 8.75 -23.57
CA ILE A 123 -7.44 10.11 -23.16
C ILE A 123 -7.12 10.38 -21.69
N ILE A 124 -6.75 11.62 -21.39
CA ILE A 124 -6.62 12.12 -20.02
C ILE A 124 -7.83 13.01 -19.73
N LEU A 125 -8.65 12.64 -18.74
CA LEU A 125 -9.84 13.36 -18.33
C LEU A 125 -9.62 13.97 -16.94
N ASN A 126 -9.66 15.29 -16.85
CA ASN A 126 -9.49 16.02 -15.59
C ASN A 126 -10.78 16.75 -15.23
N PHE A 127 -11.56 16.19 -14.30
CA PHE A 127 -12.78 16.78 -13.77
C PHE A 127 -12.51 17.40 -12.40
N ASN A 128 -12.55 18.73 -12.33
CA ASN A 128 -12.27 19.47 -11.10
C ASN A 128 -13.50 20.23 -10.64
N TYR A 129 -13.93 20.01 -9.40
CA TYR A 129 -15.05 20.74 -8.78
C TYR A 129 -14.54 21.60 -7.62
N THR A 130 -14.57 22.92 -7.78
CA THR A 130 -13.91 23.89 -6.89
C THR A 130 -14.85 24.94 -6.31
N ILE A 131 -16.16 24.88 -6.62
CA ILE A 131 -17.16 25.84 -6.14
C ILE A 131 -18.03 25.20 -5.07
N GLU A 132 -18.32 25.97 -4.01
CA GLU A 132 -19.30 25.57 -3.00
C GLU A 132 -20.71 25.55 -3.62
N ILE A 133 -21.46 24.49 -3.36
CA ILE A 133 -22.85 24.41 -3.78
C ILE A 133 -23.67 25.29 -2.82
N GLU A 134 -24.05 26.50 -3.25
CA GLU A 134 -25.04 27.31 -2.51
C GLU A 134 -26.36 26.53 -2.42
N ASN A 135 -26.73 26.01 -1.25
CA ASN A 135 -27.96 25.20 -1.15
C ASN A 135 -28.74 25.40 0.15
N PRO A 136 -29.69 26.35 0.21
CA PRO A 136 -30.60 26.43 1.35
C PRO A 136 -31.88 25.60 1.18
N THR A 137 -32.14 24.91 0.05
CA THR A 137 -33.50 24.34 -0.20
C THR A 137 -33.61 23.00 -0.93
N TYR A 138 -32.56 22.38 -1.48
CA TYR A 138 -32.71 21.06 -2.13
C TYR A 138 -32.45 19.89 -1.16
N THR A 139 -33.37 18.92 -1.17
CA THR A 139 -33.34 17.72 -0.33
C THR A 139 -32.80 16.45 -1.02
N SER A 140 -32.27 16.54 -2.26
CA SER A 140 -31.82 15.39 -3.08
C SER A 140 -30.30 15.35 -3.32
N ASP A 141 -29.75 14.14 -3.46
CA ASP A 141 -28.32 13.89 -3.70
C ASP A 141 -27.90 14.24 -5.13
N LEU A 142 -26.63 14.59 -5.33
CA LEU A 142 -26.08 15.12 -6.58
C LEU A 142 -24.85 14.32 -7.01
N GLY A 143 -24.62 14.18 -8.31
CA GLY A 143 -23.36 13.62 -8.85
C GLY A 143 -22.60 14.63 -9.69
N LEU A 144 -21.26 14.56 -9.69
CA LEU A 144 -20.46 15.15 -10.76
C LEU A 144 -20.80 14.46 -12.07
N PHE A 145 -20.84 13.12 -12.04
CA PHE A 145 -21.52 12.28 -13.01
C PHE A 145 -22.81 11.79 -12.36
N TYR A 146 -23.93 12.39 -12.77
CA TYR A 146 -25.25 12.02 -12.28
C TYR A 146 -25.97 11.25 -13.38
N ILE A 147 -26.15 9.95 -13.18
CA ILE A 147 -26.82 9.07 -14.12
C ILE A 147 -28.27 8.92 -13.66
N ASN A 148 -29.21 9.32 -14.50
CA ASN A 148 -30.63 9.25 -14.20
C ASN A 148 -31.29 8.14 -15.01
N GLY A 149 -31.76 7.10 -14.31
CA GLY A 149 -32.44 5.94 -14.91
C GLY A 149 -33.89 6.15 -15.29
N GLY A 150 -34.41 7.37 -15.21
CA GLY A 150 -35.81 7.64 -15.45
C GLY A 150 -36.74 6.95 -14.45
N LYS A 151 -37.93 7.53 -14.28
CA LYS A 151 -39.03 6.87 -13.59
C LYS A 151 -40.23 6.91 -14.52
N ASP A 152 -41.02 5.85 -14.55
CA ASP A 152 -42.29 5.86 -15.25
C ASP A 152 -43.22 6.92 -14.63
N ALA A 153 -44.38 7.14 -15.26
CA ALA A 153 -45.35 8.13 -14.76
C ALA A 153 -45.89 7.81 -13.34
N SER A 154 -45.64 6.60 -12.83
CA SER A 154 -46.01 6.14 -11.48
C SER A 154 -44.86 6.29 -10.47
N GLY A 155 -43.70 6.79 -10.89
CA GLY A 155 -42.51 6.93 -10.05
C GLY A 155 -41.69 5.66 -9.90
N VAL A 156 -41.97 4.61 -10.67
CA VAL A 156 -41.22 3.35 -10.65
C VAL A 156 -40.03 3.46 -11.58
N ALA A 157 -38.84 3.05 -11.12
CA ALA A 157 -37.64 3.04 -11.96
C ALA A 157 -37.85 2.17 -13.20
N LEU A 158 -37.33 2.64 -14.34
CA LEU A 158 -37.38 1.90 -15.59
C LEU A 158 -36.31 0.79 -15.52
N THR A 159 -36.70 -0.47 -15.73
CA THR A 159 -35.88 -1.64 -15.41
C THR A 159 -34.88 -2.04 -16.52
N ASP A 160 -34.96 -1.41 -17.69
CA ASP A 160 -34.06 -1.62 -18.83
C ASP A 160 -33.08 -0.44 -19.03
N ASP A 161 -33.02 0.50 -18.08
CA ASP A 161 -32.29 1.76 -18.21
C ASP A 161 -30.85 1.63 -17.65
N TYR A 162 -29.87 1.71 -18.55
CA TYR A 162 -28.44 1.62 -18.24
C TYR A 162 -27.64 2.78 -18.83
N VAL A 163 -26.53 3.13 -18.16
CA VAL A 163 -25.46 3.92 -18.78
C VAL A 163 -24.14 3.22 -18.58
N ASN A 164 -23.47 2.94 -19.69
CA ASN A 164 -22.18 2.28 -19.70
C ASN A 164 -21.08 3.29 -20.01
N PHE A 165 -20.03 3.27 -19.19
CA PHE A 165 -18.78 3.97 -19.43
C PHE A 165 -17.68 2.94 -19.66
N THR A 166 -16.95 3.09 -20.76
CA THR A 166 -15.78 2.26 -21.05
C THR A 166 -14.58 3.17 -21.25
N PHE A 167 -13.53 2.93 -20.47
CA PHE A 167 -12.26 3.64 -20.55
C PHE A 167 -11.17 2.66 -20.97
N ASN A 168 -10.52 2.93 -22.10
CA ASN A 168 -9.43 2.12 -22.61
C ASN A 168 -8.17 2.99 -22.70
N ASN A 169 -7.06 2.53 -22.11
CA ASN A 169 -5.78 3.26 -22.12
C ASN A 169 -5.92 4.73 -21.66
N SER A 170 -6.74 4.98 -20.65
CA SER A 170 -7.14 6.33 -20.27
C SER A 170 -6.87 6.62 -18.80
N ALA A 171 -6.63 7.89 -18.47
CA ALA A 171 -6.47 8.36 -17.11
C ALA A 171 -7.61 9.32 -16.76
N ILE A 172 -8.32 9.05 -15.67
CA ILE A 172 -9.50 9.79 -15.25
C ILE A 172 -9.26 10.29 -13.83
N ASN A 173 -9.19 11.62 -13.69
CA ASN A 173 -9.01 12.29 -12.41
C ASN A 173 -10.26 13.09 -12.10
N MET A 174 -10.92 12.75 -10.98
CA MET A 174 -12.07 13.46 -10.45
C MET A 174 -11.70 14.00 -9.08
N THR A 175 -11.64 15.33 -8.94
CA THR A 175 -11.26 15.98 -7.69
C THR A 175 -12.32 16.98 -7.24
N ASN A 176 -12.60 17.02 -5.94
CA ASN A 176 -13.45 18.03 -5.34
C ASN A 176 -12.71 18.83 -4.26
N THR A 177 -12.47 20.11 -4.50
CA THR A 177 -11.89 21.02 -3.49
C THR A 177 -12.87 22.09 -3.02
N GLY A 178 -14.12 22.03 -3.48
CA GLY A 178 -15.09 23.12 -3.33
C GLY A 178 -16.42 22.72 -2.68
N ALA A 179 -17.05 21.64 -3.13
CA ALA A 179 -18.34 21.23 -2.61
C ALA A 179 -18.19 20.72 -1.17
N THR A 180 -19.07 21.18 -0.29
CA THR A 180 -19.03 20.88 1.14
C THR A 180 -20.09 19.88 1.59
N ASN A 181 -21.07 19.55 0.72
CA ASN A 181 -22.09 18.53 0.99
C ASN A 181 -22.72 17.98 -0.30
N ARG A 182 -23.27 16.76 -0.23
CA ARG A 182 -24.23 16.16 -1.19
C ARG A 182 -23.73 15.89 -2.61
N LEU A 183 -22.44 16.02 -2.88
CA LEU A 183 -21.85 15.75 -4.19
C LEU A 183 -21.10 14.43 -4.15
N HIS A 184 -21.64 13.42 -4.84
CA HIS A 184 -20.96 12.20 -5.21
C HIS A 184 -20.09 12.44 -6.45
N ALA A 185 -19.05 11.65 -6.66
CA ALA A 185 -18.31 11.70 -7.93
C ALA A 185 -19.14 11.05 -9.04
N ILE A 186 -19.52 9.79 -8.87
CA ILE A 186 -20.38 9.05 -9.80
C ILE A 186 -21.60 8.52 -9.05
N TYR A 187 -22.80 8.92 -9.46
CA TYR A 187 -24.05 8.52 -8.84
C TYR A 187 -25.05 7.97 -9.85
N TYR A 188 -25.40 6.68 -9.69
CA TYR A 188 -26.42 5.99 -10.48
C TYR A 188 -27.80 6.08 -9.83
N ASP A 189 -28.53 7.17 -10.00
CA ASP A 189 -29.89 7.30 -9.45
C ASP A 189 -30.90 6.46 -10.25
N SER A 190 -31.43 5.41 -9.61
CA SER A 190 -32.50 4.58 -10.14
C SER A 190 -32.19 3.97 -11.52
N CYS A 191 -30.91 3.71 -11.84
CA CYS A 191 -30.42 3.03 -13.06
C CYS A 191 -29.37 1.97 -12.75
N GLY A 192 -29.25 1.00 -13.66
CA GLY A 192 -28.10 0.09 -13.73
C GLY A 192 -27.02 0.61 -14.68
N GLY A 193 -26.00 -0.20 -14.95
CA GLY A 193 -24.96 0.13 -15.92
C GLY A 193 -23.58 -0.39 -15.51
N THR A 194 -22.64 -0.23 -16.42
CA THR A 194 -21.29 -0.75 -16.28
C THR A 194 -20.27 0.37 -16.36
N ILE A 195 -19.34 0.41 -15.42
CA ILE A 195 -18.09 1.18 -15.55
C ILE A 195 -16.99 0.17 -15.81
N THR A 196 -16.36 0.24 -16.99
CA THR A 196 -15.24 -0.64 -17.38
C THR A 196 -13.96 0.19 -17.51
N LEU A 197 -12.92 -0.19 -16.77
CA LEU A 197 -11.56 0.29 -16.89
C LEU A 197 -10.72 -0.83 -17.51
N ASN A 198 -10.15 -0.58 -18.69
CA ASN A 198 -9.21 -1.50 -19.36
C ASN A 198 -7.89 -0.78 -19.56
N ASN A 199 -6.81 -1.28 -18.96
CA ASN A 199 -5.50 -0.64 -19.00
C ASN A 199 -5.58 0.87 -18.68
N SER A 200 -6.35 1.23 -17.66
CA SER A 200 -6.76 2.61 -17.37
C SER A 200 -6.60 2.94 -15.89
N GLN A 201 -6.65 4.22 -15.56
CA GLN A 201 -6.59 4.73 -14.19
C GLN A 201 -7.84 5.55 -13.88
N LEU A 202 -8.47 5.31 -12.72
CA LEU A 202 -9.53 6.15 -12.17
C LEU A 202 -9.17 6.61 -10.76
N ASN A 203 -8.96 7.91 -10.60
CA ASN A 203 -8.68 8.56 -9.33
C ASN A 203 -9.87 9.45 -8.93
N ILE A 204 -10.44 9.21 -7.76
CA ILE A 204 -11.56 9.99 -7.22
C ILE A 204 -11.18 10.48 -5.81
N THR A 205 -11.12 11.80 -5.62
CA THR A 205 -10.66 12.36 -4.34
C THR A 205 -11.57 13.47 -3.79
N ASP A 206 -11.68 13.50 -2.46
CA ASP A 206 -12.25 14.59 -1.66
C ASP A 206 -13.74 14.90 -1.89
N PHE A 207 -14.54 13.94 -2.38
CA PHE A 207 -15.98 14.14 -2.51
C PHE A 207 -16.68 14.08 -1.14
N PRO A 208 -17.57 15.04 -0.82
CA PRO A 208 -18.28 15.07 0.45
C PRO A 208 -19.36 13.97 0.57
N GLU A 209 -19.68 13.31 -0.54
CA GLU A 209 -20.42 12.05 -0.57
C GLU A 209 -19.55 10.95 -1.22
N ASP A 210 -20.17 9.92 -1.79
CA ASP A 210 -19.47 8.70 -2.19
C ASP A 210 -18.77 8.84 -3.54
N ALA A 211 -17.66 8.11 -3.72
CA ALA A 211 -16.93 8.04 -4.97
C ALA A 211 -17.80 7.38 -6.05
N ILE A 212 -18.35 6.20 -5.75
CA ILE A 212 -19.27 5.49 -6.63
C ILE A 212 -20.50 5.06 -5.81
N GLU A 213 -21.65 5.69 -6.08
CA GLU A 213 -22.91 5.42 -5.40
C GLU A 213 -23.91 4.70 -6.31
N TRP A 214 -24.48 3.63 -5.76
CA TRP A 214 -25.58 2.88 -6.36
C TRP A 214 -26.95 3.40 -5.89
N GLY A 215 -27.80 3.80 -6.83
CA GLY A 215 -29.15 4.30 -6.52
C GLY A 215 -30.29 3.30 -6.74
N GLY A 216 -30.04 1.99 -6.59
CA GLY A 216 -31.14 1.06 -6.31
C GLY A 216 -31.61 0.10 -7.42
N GLN A 217 -30.87 -0.12 -8.50
CA GLN A 217 -31.26 -1.03 -9.60
C GLN A 217 -30.38 -2.28 -9.73
N ALA A 218 -30.93 -3.36 -10.26
CA ALA A 218 -30.12 -4.52 -10.63
C ALA A 218 -29.20 -4.21 -11.83
N ASN A 219 -28.24 -5.10 -12.11
CA ASN A 219 -27.30 -5.00 -13.24
C ASN A 219 -26.35 -3.79 -13.19
N SER A 220 -25.78 -3.53 -12.02
CA SER A 220 -24.70 -2.55 -11.83
C SER A 220 -23.36 -3.26 -11.72
N TYR A 221 -22.41 -2.89 -12.58
CA TYR A 221 -21.10 -3.54 -12.71
C TYR A 221 -19.96 -2.51 -12.67
N LEU A 222 -18.89 -2.86 -11.95
CA LEU A 222 -17.62 -2.15 -11.97
C LEU A 222 -16.54 -3.16 -12.35
N GLU A 223 -15.95 -2.97 -13.52
CA GLU A 223 -14.95 -3.88 -14.09
C GLU A 223 -13.62 -3.12 -14.14
N ILE A 224 -12.62 -3.59 -13.39
CA ILE A 224 -11.30 -3.01 -13.28
C ILE A 224 -10.32 -4.07 -13.77
N ILE A 225 -9.82 -3.91 -15.00
CA ILE A 225 -9.04 -4.92 -15.72
C ILE A 225 -7.73 -4.28 -16.19
N ASP A 226 -6.59 -4.87 -15.82
CA ASP A 226 -5.25 -4.33 -16.11
C ASP A 226 -5.09 -2.87 -15.65
N SER A 227 -5.80 -2.46 -14.59
CA SER A 227 -6.09 -1.04 -14.30
C SER A 227 -5.78 -0.65 -12.86
N THR A 228 -5.81 0.66 -12.60
CA THR A 228 -5.76 1.20 -11.25
C THR A 228 -7.03 1.96 -10.88
N TYR A 229 -7.51 1.78 -9.65
CA TYR A 229 -8.61 2.57 -9.10
C TYR A 229 -8.28 3.06 -7.69
N THR A 230 -8.34 4.37 -7.50
CA THR A 230 -8.12 5.01 -6.21
C THR A 230 -9.34 5.84 -5.82
N SER A 231 -9.94 5.50 -4.67
CA SER A 231 -10.87 6.35 -3.94
C SER A 231 -10.21 6.79 -2.63
N ASP A 232 -9.90 8.07 -2.53
CA ASP A 232 -9.20 8.66 -1.37
C ASP A 232 -10.02 9.83 -0.79
N HIS A 233 -10.18 9.85 0.52
CA HIS A 233 -10.84 10.92 1.29
C HIS A 233 -12.27 11.26 0.83
N ASN A 234 -13.01 10.29 0.27
CA ASN A 234 -14.43 10.45 -0.05
C ASN A 234 -15.31 10.15 1.17
N ARG A 235 -16.62 10.39 1.11
CA ARG A 235 -17.51 9.89 2.17
C ARG A 235 -17.52 8.38 2.22
N GLY A 236 -17.76 7.74 1.08
CA GLY A 236 -17.67 6.30 0.91
C GLY A 236 -16.98 5.98 -0.40
N GLY A 237 -16.35 4.82 -0.50
CA GLY A 237 -15.71 4.38 -1.73
C GLY A 237 -16.71 3.81 -2.73
N ILE A 238 -16.94 2.49 -2.64
CA ILE A 238 -17.88 1.75 -3.50
C ILE A 238 -19.11 1.38 -2.67
N ILE A 239 -20.19 2.14 -2.84
CA ILE A 239 -21.38 2.05 -1.99
C ILE A 239 -22.59 1.49 -2.76
N GLY A 240 -23.28 0.56 -2.11
CA GLY A 240 -24.45 -0.18 -2.59
C GLY A 240 -24.11 -1.42 -3.43
N THR A 241 -25.13 -1.98 -4.10
CA THR A 241 -25.09 -3.36 -4.61
C THR A 241 -24.46 -3.46 -6.00
N TRP A 242 -23.15 -3.23 -6.08
CA TRP A 242 -22.36 -3.41 -7.30
C TRP A 242 -21.86 -4.86 -7.45
N ASN A 243 -21.73 -5.35 -8.68
CA ASN A 243 -20.90 -6.51 -8.99
C ASN A 243 -19.54 -6.00 -9.46
N VAL A 244 -18.52 -6.16 -8.62
CA VAL A 244 -17.18 -5.63 -8.85
C VAL A 244 -16.26 -6.77 -9.28
N THR A 245 -15.63 -6.61 -10.44
CA THR A 245 -14.56 -7.48 -10.92
C THR A 245 -13.26 -6.70 -10.91
N ILE A 246 -12.24 -7.23 -10.24
CA ILE A 246 -10.89 -6.68 -10.17
C ILE A 246 -9.96 -7.77 -10.69
N ASP A 247 -9.34 -7.54 -11.85
CA ASP A 247 -8.50 -8.52 -12.54
C ASP A 247 -7.18 -7.89 -12.97
N ASN A 248 -6.05 -8.50 -12.58
CA ASN A 248 -4.71 -7.98 -12.83
C ASN A 248 -4.55 -6.48 -12.55
N SER A 249 -5.06 -6.02 -11.39
CA SER A 249 -5.27 -4.61 -11.10
C SER A 249 -4.82 -4.22 -9.68
N ASP A 250 -4.63 -2.91 -9.47
CA ASP A 250 -4.37 -2.31 -8.15
C ASP A 250 -5.54 -1.40 -7.75
N VAL A 251 -6.14 -1.68 -6.59
CA VAL A 251 -7.31 -0.97 -6.09
C VAL A 251 -7.11 -0.47 -4.67
N GLN A 252 -7.22 0.84 -4.49
CA GLN A 252 -7.09 1.50 -3.19
C GLN A 252 -8.38 2.23 -2.85
N VAL A 253 -9.03 1.85 -1.76
CA VAL A 253 -10.23 2.49 -1.24
C VAL A 253 -9.99 2.88 0.21
N ILE A 254 -9.41 4.07 0.37
CA ILE A 254 -8.75 4.51 1.59
C ILE A 254 -9.33 5.81 2.13
N ASP A 255 -9.12 6.03 3.43
CA ASP A 255 -9.40 7.29 4.12
C ASP A 255 -10.85 7.81 3.99
N SER A 256 -11.80 6.90 3.72
CA SER A 256 -13.21 7.28 3.59
C SER A 256 -13.75 7.75 4.94
N THR A 257 -14.53 8.83 4.95
CA THR A 257 -15.16 9.33 6.19
C THR A 257 -16.35 8.46 6.67
N THR A 258 -16.71 7.42 5.90
CA THR A 258 -17.61 6.33 6.26
C THR A 258 -17.00 4.98 5.85
N SER A 259 -17.65 4.15 5.03
CA SER A 259 -17.17 2.82 4.64
C SER A 259 -16.36 2.87 3.34
N GLY A 260 -15.31 2.06 3.23
CA GLY A 260 -14.63 1.84 1.96
C GLY A 260 -15.55 1.15 0.95
N SER A 261 -16.17 0.03 1.35
CA SER A 261 -17.29 -0.56 0.64
C SER A 261 -18.45 -0.94 1.55
N ASN A 262 -19.68 -0.86 1.03
CA ASN A 262 -20.88 -1.31 1.73
C ASN A 262 -21.95 -1.85 0.76
N GLY A 263 -22.02 -3.18 0.63
CA GLY A 263 -23.12 -3.89 -0.03
C GLY A 263 -22.79 -4.43 -1.42
N ALA A 264 -21.60 -4.17 -1.95
CA ALA A 264 -21.15 -4.70 -3.24
C ALA A 264 -20.76 -6.19 -3.13
N HIS A 265 -20.55 -6.84 -4.27
CA HIS A 265 -20.04 -8.20 -4.42
C HIS A 265 -18.71 -8.12 -5.16
N PHE A 266 -17.71 -8.88 -4.73
CA PHE A 266 -16.34 -8.76 -5.27
C PHE A 266 -15.83 -10.09 -5.81
N ASN A 267 -15.27 -10.03 -7.01
CA ASN A 267 -14.43 -11.06 -7.60
C ASN A 267 -13.05 -10.45 -7.88
N ILE A 268 -12.03 -10.91 -7.15
CA ILE A 268 -10.67 -10.36 -7.13
C ILE A 268 -9.71 -11.45 -7.60
N THR A 269 -9.06 -11.22 -8.74
CA THR A 269 -8.13 -12.16 -9.38
C THR A 269 -6.83 -11.46 -9.75
N ASP A 270 -5.69 -12.09 -9.49
CA ASP A 270 -4.35 -11.60 -9.88
C ASP A 270 -4.07 -10.15 -9.47
N SER A 271 -4.62 -9.69 -8.34
CA SER A 271 -4.71 -8.25 -8.01
C SER A 271 -4.21 -7.92 -6.60
N THR A 272 -3.90 -6.63 -6.39
CA THR A 272 -3.65 -6.05 -5.06
C THR A 272 -4.78 -5.10 -4.71
N VAL A 273 -5.37 -5.26 -3.52
CA VAL A 273 -6.55 -4.50 -3.10
C VAL A 273 -6.43 -4.05 -1.66
N ASP A 274 -6.64 -2.76 -1.40
CA ASP A 274 -6.58 -2.16 -0.07
C ASP A 274 -7.87 -1.41 0.29
N PHE A 275 -8.47 -1.78 1.43
CA PHE A 275 -9.62 -1.13 2.05
C PHE A 275 -9.26 -0.65 3.47
N SER A 276 -8.30 0.26 3.58
CA SER A 276 -7.73 0.71 4.86
C SER A 276 -8.13 2.13 5.28
N ASN A 277 -7.97 2.42 6.57
CA ASN A 277 -8.16 3.75 7.17
C ASN A 277 -9.57 4.34 7.03
N ASN A 278 -10.60 3.51 6.81
CA ASN A 278 -11.97 4.00 6.67
C ASN A 278 -12.63 4.21 8.04
N ALA A 279 -13.36 5.31 8.21
CA ALA A 279 -14.01 5.66 9.47
C ALA A 279 -15.26 4.79 9.80
N SER A 280 -15.55 3.76 9.00
CA SER A 280 -16.54 2.72 9.23
C SER A 280 -16.00 1.36 8.76
N HIS A 281 -16.68 0.62 7.88
CA HIS A 281 -16.20 -0.66 7.37
C HIS A 281 -15.07 -0.48 6.35
N GLY A 282 -14.12 -1.41 6.32
CA GLY A 282 -13.21 -1.54 5.17
C GLY A 282 -13.95 -2.12 3.98
N LEU A 283 -13.97 -3.45 3.88
CA LEU A 283 -14.65 -4.22 2.85
C LEU A 283 -15.91 -4.89 3.41
N SER A 284 -17.06 -4.22 3.34
CA SER A 284 -18.37 -4.83 3.64
C SER A 284 -19.06 -5.27 2.35
N THR A 285 -19.16 -6.59 2.17
CA THR A 285 -19.54 -7.23 0.91
C THR A 285 -20.64 -8.29 1.08
N GLY A 286 -21.39 -8.54 0.00
CA GLY A 286 -22.20 -9.73 -0.20
C GLY A 286 -21.32 -10.94 -0.45
N ASP A 287 -21.05 -11.24 -1.73
CA ASP A 287 -20.17 -12.35 -2.13
C ASP A 287 -18.70 -11.86 -2.23
N LEU A 288 -17.75 -12.70 -1.83
CA LEU A 288 -16.32 -12.38 -1.87
C LEU A 288 -15.49 -13.55 -2.42
N PHE A 289 -14.96 -13.38 -3.62
CA PHE A 289 -14.05 -14.34 -4.24
C PHE A 289 -12.68 -13.69 -4.42
N ILE A 290 -11.65 -14.36 -3.89
CA ILE A 290 -10.25 -13.92 -3.94
C ILE A 290 -9.41 -15.08 -4.47
N SER A 291 -8.63 -14.83 -5.52
CA SER A 291 -7.75 -15.82 -6.15
C SER A 291 -6.44 -15.19 -6.58
N ASN A 292 -5.30 -15.79 -6.20
CA ASN A 292 -3.95 -15.29 -6.52
C ASN A 292 -3.79 -13.78 -6.30
N SER A 293 -4.35 -13.28 -5.19
CA SER A 293 -4.46 -11.85 -4.92
C SER A 293 -4.11 -11.52 -3.48
N THR A 294 -3.71 -10.27 -3.25
CA THR A 294 -3.47 -9.70 -1.92
C THR A 294 -4.61 -8.75 -1.57
N VAL A 295 -5.27 -8.96 -0.42
CA VAL A 295 -6.34 -8.09 0.08
C VAL A 295 -6.04 -7.64 1.50
N THR A 296 -5.98 -6.32 1.70
CA THR A 296 -5.70 -5.70 3.00
C THR A 296 -6.92 -4.92 3.49
N ALA A 297 -7.28 -5.12 4.76
CA ALA A 297 -8.19 -4.27 5.50
C ALA A 297 -7.53 -3.91 6.83
N ASN A 298 -6.93 -2.73 6.89
CA ASN A 298 -6.18 -2.26 8.05
C ASN A 298 -6.77 -0.96 8.61
N ASN A 299 -6.80 -0.87 9.95
CA ASN A 299 -7.12 0.37 10.65
C ASN A 299 -8.49 0.97 10.23
N ASN A 300 -9.51 0.12 10.09
CA ASN A 300 -10.89 0.58 9.90
C ASN A 300 -11.62 0.72 11.23
N ALA A 301 -12.44 1.76 11.38
CA ALA A 301 -13.13 1.99 12.64
C ALA A 301 -14.08 0.85 13.01
N TYR A 302 -14.75 0.23 12.03
CA TYR A 302 -15.65 -0.92 12.21
C TYR A 302 -14.98 -2.21 11.69
N MET A 303 -15.76 -3.20 11.24
CA MET A 303 -15.22 -4.44 10.65
C MET A 303 -14.27 -4.12 9.49
N GLY A 304 -13.10 -4.76 9.48
CA GLY A 304 -12.17 -4.72 8.36
C GLY A 304 -12.78 -5.43 7.15
N ILE A 305 -13.23 -6.67 7.35
CA ILE A 305 -13.96 -7.44 6.32
C ILE A 305 -15.26 -7.98 6.90
N ALA A 306 -16.37 -7.73 6.21
CA ALA A 306 -17.67 -8.31 6.54
C ALA A 306 -18.27 -8.99 5.30
N VAL A 307 -18.57 -10.28 5.41
CA VAL A 307 -19.12 -11.08 4.31
C VAL A 307 -20.52 -11.56 4.65
N GLY A 308 -21.47 -11.14 3.82
CA GLY A 308 -22.89 -11.46 3.94
C GLY A 308 -23.34 -12.66 3.13
N ARG A 309 -22.55 -13.15 2.18
CA ARG A 309 -22.88 -14.29 1.32
C ARG A 309 -21.71 -15.27 1.20
N ASP A 310 -21.48 -15.88 0.04
CA ASP A 310 -20.43 -16.87 -0.12
C ASP A 310 -19.03 -16.22 -0.12
N MET A 311 -18.04 -16.95 0.42
CA MET A 311 -16.64 -16.54 0.40
C MET A 311 -15.73 -17.67 -0.11
N THR A 312 -14.79 -17.35 -0.99
CA THR A 312 -13.68 -18.24 -1.36
C THR A 312 -12.37 -17.46 -1.40
N ILE A 313 -11.35 -17.95 -0.70
CA ILE A 313 -9.97 -17.48 -0.77
C ILE A 313 -9.12 -18.64 -1.31
N SER A 314 -8.43 -18.42 -2.43
CA SER A 314 -7.78 -19.52 -3.17
C SER A 314 -6.49 -19.12 -3.89
N ASN A 315 -5.75 -20.11 -4.39
CA ASN A 315 -4.60 -19.96 -5.29
C ASN A 315 -3.51 -19.02 -4.74
N ASN A 316 -2.91 -19.35 -3.59
CA ASN A 316 -1.87 -18.55 -2.93
C ASN A 316 -2.29 -17.11 -2.56
N SER A 317 -3.58 -16.85 -2.35
CA SER A 317 -4.04 -15.51 -1.94
C SER A 317 -3.59 -15.18 -0.52
N ILE A 318 -3.37 -13.89 -0.27
CA ILE A 318 -3.00 -13.36 1.04
C ILE A 318 -4.07 -12.36 1.48
N VAL A 319 -4.67 -12.59 2.66
CA VAL A 319 -5.67 -11.69 3.23
C VAL A 319 -5.23 -11.24 4.62
N THR A 320 -5.14 -9.94 4.82
CA THR A 320 -4.69 -9.31 6.07
C THR A 320 -5.77 -8.42 6.66
N VAL A 321 -6.20 -8.75 7.88
CA VAL A 321 -7.23 -8.03 8.63
C VAL A 321 -6.66 -7.61 9.99
N THR A 322 -6.23 -6.35 10.11
CA THR A 322 -5.53 -5.88 11.30
C THR A 322 -5.94 -4.49 11.79
N LYS A 323 -5.83 -4.25 13.10
CA LYS A 323 -6.12 -2.94 13.72
C LYS A 323 -7.54 -2.41 13.46
N ASN A 324 -8.48 -3.27 13.10
CA ASN A 324 -9.85 -2.86 12.83
C ASN A 324 -10.70 -2.84 14.11
N ALA A 325 -11.95 -2.38 13.98
CA ALA A 325 -12.97 -2.39 15.01
C ALA A 325 -12.65 -1.52 16.26
N TYR A 326 -11.88 -0.43 16.11
CA TYR A 326 -11.53 0.49 17.21
C TYR A 326 -12.62 1.53 17.56
N GLY A 327 -13.65 1.70 16.72
CA GLY A 327 -14.69 2.70 16.92
C GLY A 327 -15.62 2.41 18.10
N SER A 328 -16.14 3.44 18.77
CA SER A 328 -17.02 3.27 19.95
C SER A 328 -18.40 2.66 19.65
N LEU A 329 -18.80 2.63 18.39
CA LEU A 329 -20.01 1.97 17.88
C LEU A 329 -19.67 0.67 17.12
N ALA A 330 -18.39 0.27 17.07
CA ALA A 330 -17.83 -0.80 16.25
C ALA A 330 -18.04 -2.21 16.84
N GLY A 331 -19.28 -2.53 17.21
CA GLY A 331 -19.65 -3.74 17.96
C GLY A 331 -19.49 -5.09 17.27
N TYR A 332 -18.45 -5.29 16.46
CA TYR A 332 -18.19 -6.52 15.72
C TYR A 332 -16.70 -6.83 15.66
N ALA A 333 -16.36 -7.93 14.99
CA ALA A 333 -15.02 -8.46 14.85
C ALA A 333 -14.16 -7.73 13.81
N GLY A 334 -12.86 -8.02 13.77
CA GLY A 334 -11.99 -7.66 12.65
C GLY A 334 -12.52 -8.22 11.33
N MET A 335 -12.84 -9.51 11.33
CA MET A 335 -13.49 -10.22 10.22
C MET A 335 -14.80 -10.87 10.67
N ARG A 336 -15.87 -10.69 9.89
CA ARG A 336 -17.21 -11.22 10.21
C ARG A 336 -17.86 -11.99 9.06
N LEU A 337 -18.32 -13.20 9.36
CA LEU A 337 -19.09 -14.08 8.48
C LEU A 337 -20.48 -14.29 9.09
N TYR A 338 -21.55 -13.73 8.50
CA TYR A 338 -22.79 -13.52 9.28
C TYR A 338 -24.11 -14.12 8.81
N ASN A 339 -24.15 -14.78 7.64
CA ASN A 339 -25.34 -15.45 7.11
C ASN A 339 -25.09 -16.95 6.87
N ASN A 340 -26.16 -17.70 6.55
CA ASN A 340 -26.13 -19.15 6.41
C ASN A 340 -25.54 -19.64 5.09
N GLU A 341 -24.26 -19.35 4.88
CA GLU A 341 -23.60 -19.45 3.58
C GLU A 341 -22.32 -20.28 3.68
N THR A 342 -21.61 -20.43 2.56
CA THR A 342 -20.37 -21.22 2.51
C THR A 342 -19.16 -20.31 2.44
N PHE A 343 -18.23 -20.52 3.37
CA PHE A 343 -16.99 -19.77 3.46
C PHE A 343 -15.82 -20.74 3.37
N THR A 344 -14.89 -20.51 2.44
CA THR A 344 -13.77 -21.43 2.20
C THR A 344 -12.44 -20.70 2.03
N VAL A 345 -11.38 -21.34 2.53
CA VAL A 345 -9.99 -20.96 2.29
C VAL A 345 -9.23 -22.21 1.90
N ASP A 346 -8.55 -22.19 0.76
CA ASP A 346 -7.78 -23.34 0.29
C ASP A 346 -6.45 -23.52 1.03
N GLY A 347 -5.84 -24.69 0.86
CA GLY A 347 -4.62 -25.06 1.56
C GLY A 347 -3.34 -24.37 1.06
N THR A 348 -3.44 -23.38 0.18
CA THR A 348 -2.30 -22.63 -0.35
C THR A 348 -2.31 -21.16 0.10
N SER A 349 -3.46 -20.69 0.59
CA SER A 349 -3.70 -19.30 0.90
C SER A 349 -3.37 -18.98 2.36
N LYS A 350 -3.18 -17.68 2.64
CA LYS A 350 -2.80 -17.15 3.95
C LYS A 350 -3.87 -16.17 4.44
N LEU A 351 -4.31 -16.34 5.68
CA LEU A 351 -5.31 -15.48 6.33
C LEU A 351 -4.78 -15.03 7.70
N TYR A 352 -4.50 -13.73 7.80
CA TYR A 352 -3.99 -13.08 9.00
C TYR A 352 -5.06 -12.18 9.61
N ILE A 353 -5.46 -12.46 10.84
CA ILE A 353 -6.52 -11.72 11.55
C ILE A 353 -5.96 -11.32 12.93
N ASN A 354 -5.16 -10.27 12.94
CA ASN A 354 -4.31 -9.95 14.09
C ASN A 354 -4.52 -8.53 14.60
N ASN A 355 -4.30 -8.30 15.90
CA ASN A 355 -4.28 -6.95 16.49
C ASN A 355 -5.58 -6.14 16.29
N ASN A 356 -6.73 -6.78 16.15
CA ASN A 356 -8.00 -6.05 16.04
C ASN A 356 -8.48 -5.64 17.44
N HIS A 357 -9.18 -4.51 17.52
CA HIS A 357 -9.69 -3.94 18.78
C HIS A 357 -11.03 -4.56 19.23
N ASN A 358 -11.32 -5.76 18.70
CA ASN A 358 -12.43 -6.60 19.10
C ASN A 358 -12.11 -8.06 18.72
N THR A 359 -13.07 -8.99 18.82
CA THR A 359 -12.97 -10.36 18.31
C THR A 359 -12.24 -10.39 16.96
N GLY A 360 -11.26 -11.28 16.78
CA GLY A 360 -10.56 -11.44 15.50
C GLY A 360 -11.52 -11.91 14.40
N LEU A 361 -11.97 -13.16 14.50
CA LEU A 361 -12.88 -13.81 13.56
C LEU A 361 -14.22 -14.14 14.22
N TYR A 362 -15.32 -13.64 13.66
CA TYR A 362 -16.67 -13.97 14.10
C TYR A 362 -17.45 -14.71 13.02
N VAL A 363 -17.70 -16.01 13.26
CA VAL A 363 -18.55 -16.86 12.43
C VAL A 363 -19.92 -17.02 13.10
N ARG A 364 -20.87 -16.17 12.71
CA ARG A 364 -22.21 -16.15 13.34
C ARG A 364 -23.10 -17.31 12.89
N GLN A 365 -23.05 -17.65 11.60
CA GLN A 365 -23.88 -18.66 10.95
C GLN A 365 -23.15 -19.18 9.69
N GLY A 366 -23.59 -20.30 9.12
CA GLY A 366 -23.03 -20.88 7.90
C GLY A 366 -21.94 -21.91 8.16
N ASN A 367 -21.14 -22.21 7.13
CA ASN A 367 -20.06 -23.19 7.22
C ASN A 367 -18.74 -22.56 6.79
N LEU A 368 -17.77 -22.49 7.71
CA LEU A 368 -16.39 -22.10 7.41
C LEU A 368 -15.52 -23.34 7.34
N ASN A 369 -14.83 -23.51 6.22
CA ASN A 369 -13.81 -24.55 6.04
C ASN A 369 -12.50 -23.93 5.54
N VAL A 370 -11.52 -23.85 6.43
CA VAL A 370 -10.13 -23.50 6.11
C VAL A 370 -9.36 -24.81 5.97
N ALA A 371 -8.85 -25.10 4.77
CA ALA A 371 -8.23 -26.37 4.45
C ALA A 371 -6.82 -26.51 5.07
N ASN A 372 -6.42 -27.74 5.40
CA ASN A 372 -5.04 -28.03 5.82
C ASN A 372 -4.03 -27.53 4.77
N GLY A 373 -2.91 -26.97 5.25
CA GLY A 373 -1.89 -26.31 4.43
C GLY A 373 -2.07 -24.78 4.35
N ALA A 374 -3.27 -24.28 4.63
CA ALA A 374 -3.50 -22.84 4.73
C ALA A 374 -2.77 -22.27 5.95
N VAL A 375 -2.19 -21.09 5.82
CA VAL A 375 -1.72 -20.33 7.00
C VAL A 375 -2.92 -19.59 7.59
N LEU A 376 -3.26 -19.89 8.84
CA LEU A 376 -4.29 -19.17 9.58
C LEU A 376 -3.71 -18.66 10.90
N GLU A 377 -3.68 -17.35 11.06
CA GLU A 377 -3.25 -16.70 12.29
C GLU A 377 -4.34 -15.76 12.81
N ILE A 378 -4.74 -15.96 14.07
CA ILE A 378 -5.73 -15.15 14.78
C ILE A 378 -5.14 -14.82 16.15
N MET A 379 -4.40 -13.72 16.24
CA MET A 379 -3.58 -13.40 17.41
C MET A 379 -3.73 -11.95 17.86
N ASN A 380 -3.50 -11.71 19.15
CA ASN A 380 -3.40 -10.35 19.73
C ASN A 380 -4.67 -9.50 19.52
N ASN A 381 -5.82 -10.13 19.31
CA ASN A 381 -7.10 -9.42 19.19
C ASN A 381 -7.67 -9.16 20.59
N GLU A 382 -8.15 -7.94 20.83
CA GLU A 382 -8.57 -7.51 22.17
C GLU A 382 -10.03 -7.01 22.16
N VAL A 383 -10.92 -7.69 22.87
CA VAL A 383 -12.32 -7.30 23.01
C VAL A 383 -12.45 -6.07 23.92
N SER A 384 -12.53 -4.89 23.30
CA SER A 384 -12.63 -3.61 24.02
C SER A 384 -14.06 -3.22 24.45
N ASN A 385 -15.10 -3.97 24.05
CA ASN A 385 -16.50 -3.66 24.33
C ASN A 385 -17.38 -4.91 24.54
N THR A 386 -18.63 -4.72 24.97
CA THR A 386 -19.52 -5.83 25.37
C THR A 386 -20.58 -6.21 24.33
N LEU A 387 -20.46 -5.81 23.05
CA LEU A 387 -21.52 -6.01 22.05
C LEU A 387 -21.65 -7.47 21.56
N LEU A 388 -20.60 -8.28 21.68
CA LEU A 388 -20.64 -9.76 21.58
C LEU A 388 -20.64 -10.41 22.96
N ASP A 389 -21.31 -9.76 23.93
CA ASP A 389 -21.35 -10.11 25.35
C ASP A 389 -19.96 -10.18 26.03
N GLY A 390 -18.90 -9.73 25.35
CA GLY A 390 -17.52 -9.73 25.85
C GLY A 390 -16.78 -11.08 25.69
N TYR A 391 -17.31 -12.01 24.89
CA TYR A 391 -16.69 -13.31 24.66
C TYR A 391 -15.90 -13.38 23.35
N GLY A 392 -14.92 -14.29 23.28
CA GLY A 392 -14.24 -14.66 22.03
C GLY A 392 -13.29 -13.58 21.55
N GLY A 393 -12.07 -13.51 22.09
CA GLY A 393 -11.04 -12.57 21.61
C GLY A 393 -10.50 -12.99 20.24
N GLY A 394 -10.12 -14.25 20.08
CA GLY A 394 -9.66 -14.78 18.80
C GLY A 394 -10.82 -15.13 17.88
N LEU A 395 -11.52 -16.21 18.20
CA LEU A 395 -12.59 -16.81 17.40
C LEU A 395 -13.91 -16.89 18.17
N TYR A 396 -14.99 -16.38 17.58
CA TYR A 396 -16.36 -16.56 18.06
C TYR A 396 -17.17 -17.39 17.05
N VAL A 397 -17.76 -18.50 17.49
CA VAL A 397 -18.59 -19.41 16.68
C VAL A 397 -20.05 -19.49 17.17
N GLY A 398 -21.00 -19.11 16.31
CA GLY A 398 -22.45 -19.09 16.56
C GLY A 398 -22.94 -17.75 17.10
N TYR A 399 -24.11 -17.69 17.76
CA TYR A 399 -24.58 -16.48 18.46
C TYR A 399 -25.69 -16.81 19.45
N GLY A 400 -25.38 -16.71 20.75
CA GLY A 400 -26.31 -17.13 21.81
C GLY A 400 -26.85 -18.53 21.54
N ALA A 401 -28.16 -18.71 21.65
CA ALA A 401 -28.86 -19.97 21.36
C ALA A 401 -29.54 -20.00 19.97
N ASN A 402 -29.01 -19.26 18.98
CA ASN A 402 -29.74 -18.97 17.74
C ASN A 402 -29.24 -19.70 16.49
N TYR A 403 -27.94 -19.98 16.39
CA TYR A 403 -27.33 -20.49 15.16
C TYR A 403 -26.29 -21.55 15.45
N ASP A 404 -26.24 -22.58 14.59
CA ASP A 404 -25.32 -23.73 14.68
C ASP A 404 -24.36 -23.75 13.47
N PRO A 405 -23.44 -22.78 13.31
CA PRO A 405 -22.44 -22.87 12.26
C PRO A 405 -21.50 -24.07 12.47
N THR A 406 -20.96 -24.56 11.35
CA THR A 406 -19.88 -25.56 11.36
C THR A 406 -18.58 -24.90 10.93
N VAL A 407 -17.57 -24.96 11.79
CA VAL A 407 -16.24 -24.38 11.54
C VAL A 407 -15.19 -25.48 11.58
N VAL A 408 -14.38 -25.56 10.54
CA VAL A 408 -13.21 -26.43 10.46
C VAL A 408 -12.01 -25.57 10.09
N ILE A 409 -10.97 -25.64 10.91
CA ILE A 409 -9.71 -24.92 10.71
C ILE A 409 -8.51 -25.88 10.77
N PRO A 410 -7.34 -25.50 10.20
CA PRO A 410 -6.15 -26.33 10.18
C PRO A 410 -5.66 -26.71 11.58
N ALA A 411 -4.96 -27.85 11.67
CA ALA A 411 -4.42 -28.33 12.93
C ALA A 411 -3.23 -27.49 13.45
N ASP A 412 -2.61 -26.72 12.57
CA ASP A 412 -1.49 -25.80 12.79
C ASP A 412 -1.92 -24.33 12.83
N ALA A 413 -3.22 -24.05 12.86
CA ALA A 413 -3.74 -22.68 12.99
C ALA A 413 -3.28 -22.05 14.32
N LYS A 414 -2.73 -20.84 14.25
CA LYS A 414 -2.29 -20.08 15.41
C LYS A 414 -3.44 -19.26 15.97
N ILE A 415 -3.92 -19.61 17.16
CA ILE A 415 -5.01 -18.90 17.85
C ILE A 415 -4.64 -18.77 19.32
N TYR A 416 -3.85 -17.75 19.66
CA TYR A 416 -3.38 -17.51 21.02
C TYR A 416 -3.12 -16.02 21.27
N ASN A 417 -2.95 -15.64 22.53
CA ASN A 417 -2.76 -14.26 23.00
C ASN A 417 -3.87 -13.32 22.55
N ASN A 418 -5.09 -13.83 22.41
CA ASN A 418 -6.26 -12.98 22.26
C ASN A 418 -6.90 -12.74 23.62
N HIS A 419 -7.68 -11.67 23.75
CA HIS A 419 -8.21 -11.22 25.03
C HIS A 419 -9.70 -10.92 24.94
N ALA A 420 -10.48 -11.56 25.82
CA ALA A 420 -11.91 -11.38 25.96
C ALA A 420 -12.23 -10.78 27.33
N THR A 421 -13.17 -9.85 27.41
CA THR A 421 -13.56 -9.24 28.71
C THR A 421 -14.36 -10.18 29.61
N LYS A 422 -15.02 -11.19 29.04
CA LYS A 422 -15.91 -12.10 29.77
C LYS A 422 -15.47 -13.55 29.75
N GLY A 423 -14.91 -14.07 28.66
CA GLY A 423 -14.36 -15.42 28.60
C GLY A 423 -14.13 -15.92 27.19
N GLY A 424 -13.36 -16.99 27.07
CA GLY A 424 -12.93 -17.50 25.77
C GLY A 424 -12.01 -16.49 25.11
N ASP A 425 -10.91 -16.18 25.78
CA ASP A 425 -9.85 -15.32 25.25
C ASP A 425 -9.51 -15.68 23.81
N ASP A 426 -9.24 -16.95 23.53
CA ASP A 426 -8.86 -17.39 22.20
C ASP A 426 -10.02 -17.98 21.42
N ILE A 427 -10.85 -18.81 22.05
CA ILE A 427 -11.95 -19.50 21.39
C ILE A 427 -13.21 -19.42 22.24
N TYR A 428 -14.31 -19.00 21.62
CA TYR A 428 -15.65 -19.09 22.17
C TYR A 428 -16.61 -19.73 21.17
N VAL A 429 -17.21 -20.85 21.55
CA VAL A 429 -18.32 -21.50 20.84
C VAL A 429 -19.58 -21.25 21.67
N SER A 430 -20.60 -20.66 21.05
CA SER A 430 -21.88 -20.35 21.71
C SER A 430 -22.77 -21.59 21.93
N GLU A 431 -23.89 -21.40 22.63
CA GLU A 431 -24.84 -22.49 22.93
C GLU A 431 -25.48 -23.08 21.66
N GLY A 432 -25.88 -22.23 20.71
CA GLY A 432 -26.61 -22.61 19.50
C GLY A 432 -28.01 -23.17 19.76
N VAL A 433 -28.66 -23.65 18.70
CA VAL A 433 -29.95 -24.35 18.75
C VAL A 433 -29.75 -25.83 19.08
N ASN A 434 -28.84 -26.50 18.35
CA ASN A 434 -28.38 -27.86 18.59
C ASN A 434 -26.89 -27.92 18.97
N GLY A 435 -26.22 -26.77 18.96
CA GLY A 435 -24.79 -26.61 19.23
C GLY A 435 -24.03 -26.32 17.95
N PRO A 436 -23.32 -25.17 17.84
CA PRO A 436 -22.33 -24.97 16.79
C PRO A 436 -21.21 -25.99 16.93
N SER A 437 -20.52 -26.27 15.84
CA SER A 437 -19.38 -27.18 15.81
C SER A 437 -18.11 -26.44 15.43
N LEU A 438 -17.02 -26.69 16.16
CA LEU A 438 -15.68 -26.22 15.82
C LEU A 438 -14.70 -27.40 15.86
N THR A 439 -13.93 -27.59 14.79
CA THR A 439 -12.80 -28.54 14.72
C THR A 439 -11.49 -27.78 14.52
N PHE A 440 -10.51 -28.06 15.36
CA PHE A 440 -9.24 -27.32 15.46
C PHE A 440 -8.10 -28.20 16.01
N GLY A 441 -6.88 -27.68 15.94
CA GLY A 441 -5.66 -28.37 16.36
C GLY A 441 -5.30 -28.24 17.84
N LYS A 442 -4.16 -28.86 18.18
CA LYS A 442 -3.49 -28.63 19.47
C LYS A 442 -2.76 -27.28 19.43
N VAL A 443 -2.40 -26.77 20.60
CA VAL A 443 -1.49 -25.63 20.70
C VAL A 443 -0.11 -25.98 20.12
N GLY A 444 0.59 -24.97 19.59
CA GLY A 444 1.96 -25.12 19.12
C GLY A 444 2.96 -25.24 20.25
N SER A 445 4.06 -25.97 20.01
CA SER A 445 5.11 -26.18 21.01
C SER A 445 6.01 -24.97 21.26
N ASP A 446 5.90 -23.97 20.38
CA ASP A 446 6.66 -22.72 20.33
C ASP A 446 5.83 -21.51 20.79
N TRP A 447 4.56 -21.72 21.16
CA TRP A 447 3.66 -20.63 21.54
C TRP A 447 3.99 -20.13 22.94
N VAL A 448 4.04 -18.80 23.10
CA VAL A 448 4.35 -18.12 24.35
C VAL A 448 3.14 -17.30 24.78
N LEU A 449 2.74 -17.48 26.04
CA LEU A 449 1.60 -16.78 26.62
C LEU A 449 2.00 -15.35 27.03
N ASP A 450 1.29 -14.34 26.54
CA ASP A 450 1.60 -12.93 26.82
C ASP A 450 1.27 -12.49 28.27
N ASP A 451 0.35 -13.18 28.95
CA ASP A 451 0.01 -12.90 30.36
C ASP A 451 1.19 -13.09 31.33
N CYS A 452 2.14 -13.99 31.03
CA CYS A 452 3.21 -14.38 31.96
C CYS A 452 4.51 -14.88 31.32
N GLU A 453 4.65 -14.83 29.99
CA GLU A 453 5.82 -15.26 29.22
C GLU A 453 6.21 -16.75 29.36
N HIS A 454 5.31 -17.59 29.87
CA HIS A 454 5.50 -19.03 29.89
C HIS A 454 5.09 -19.69 28.57
N MET A 455 5.65 -20.86 28.28
CA MET A 455 5.23 -21.68 27.14
C MET A 455 3.78 -22.14 27.31
N ILE A 456 3.00 -22.03 26.25
CA ILE A 456 1.65 -22.59 26.17
C ILE A 456 1.76 -24.11 25.99
N ASP A 457 1.06 -24.87 26.83
CA ASP A 457 1.12 -26.35 26.82
C ASP A 457 -0.23 -27.01 26.51
N GLY A 458 -1.33 -26.24 26.52
CA GLY A 458 -2.65 -26.78 26.25
C GLY A 458 -3.76 -25.75 26.10
N TRP A 459 -4.94 -26.28 25.80
CA TRP A 459 -6.20 -25.53 25.83
C TRP A 459 -6.83 -25.67 27.21
N TYR A 460 -7.26 -24.57 27.80
CA TYR A 460 -7.84 -24.55 29.15
C TYR A 460 -9.22 -23.89 29.15
N ASN A 461 -10.08 -24.36 30.06
CA ASN A 461 -11.39 -23.77 30.29
C ASN A 461 -11.24 -22.29 30.71
N ASP A 462 -11.91 -21.41 29.97
CA ASP A 462 -11.88 -19.98 30.18
C ASP A 462 -13.30 -19.38 30.19
N ALA A 463 -14.22 -20.08 30.84
CA ALA A 463 -15.61 -19.66 30.96
C ALA A 463 -15.75 -18.42 31.87
N ALA A 464 -16.87 -17.68 31.75
CA ALA A 464 -17.04 -16.44 32.48
C ALA A 464 -17.05 -16.56 34.02
N ASP A 465 -17.48 -17.71 34.53
CA ASP A 465 -17.49 -18.07 35.93
C ASP A 465 -16.28 -18.93 36.35
N ALA A 466 -15.39 -19.21 35.40
CA ALA A 466 -14.27 -20.12 35.55
C ALA A 466 -13.17 -19.76 34.52
N ARG A 467 -12.68 -18.52 34.60
CA ARG A 467 -11.59 -18.00 33.77
C ARG A 467 -10.29 -18.72 34.13
N TRP A 468 -9.45 -18.99 33.15
CA TRP A 468 -8.14 -19.62 33.41
C TRP A 468 -7.33 -18.73 34.37
N GLN A 469 -6.71 -19.37 35.37
CA GLN A 469 -5.80 -18.71 36.32
C GLN A 469 -4.83 -19.73 36.91
N ALA A 470 -3.53 -19.59 36.63
CA ALA A 470 -2.48 -20.46 37.17
C ALA A 470 -1.63 -19.82 38.28
N HIS A 471 -1.75 -18.50 38.48
CA HIS A 471 -0.92 -17.69 39.36
C HIS A 471 -1.72 -16.91 40.41
N ALA A 472 -2.82 -17.47 40.90
CA ALA A 472 -3.56 -16.83 41.99
C ALA A 472 -2.70 -16.76 43.27
N GLU A 473 -3.00 -15.78 44.14
CA GLU A 473 -2.27 -15.60 45.41
C GLU A 473 -2.28 -16.88 46.28
N ASN A 474 -3.39 -17.62 46.26
CA ASN A 474 -3.50 -18.93 46.88
C ASN A 474 -3.70 -19.99 45.81
N GLU A 475 -3.01 -21.13 45.96
CA GLU A 475 -3.11 -22.26 45.03
C GLU A 475 -4.54 -22.82 44.90
N GLU A 476 -5.38 -22.66 45.93
CA GLU A 476 -6.80 -23.06 45.91
C GLU A 476 -7.67 -22.19 45.00
N ASP A 477 -7.21 -20.98 44.68
CA ASP A 477 -7.90 -20.02 43.80
C ASP A 477 -7.50 -20.21 42.32
N ASN A 478 -6.56 -21.12 42.03
CA ASN A 478 -6.18 -21.46 40.66
C ASN A 478 -7.32 -22.22 39.95
N HIS A 479 -7.53 -21.88 38.69
CA HIS A 479 -8.44 -22.57 37.78
C HIS A 479 -7.67 -23.04 36.54
N ILE A 480 -7.24 -24.30 36.59
CA ILE A 480 -6.42 -24.95 35.55
C ILE A 480 -7.15 -26.23 35.13
N VAL A 481 -8.17 -26.08 34.28
CA VAL A 481 -8.98 -27.19 33.78
C VAL A 481 -8.71 -27.38 32.29
N GLU A 482 -7.85 -28.35 31.97
CA GLU A 482 -7.45 -28.67 30.60
C GLU A 482 -8.62 -29.21 29.75
N CYS A 483 -8.61 -28.85 28.48
CA CYS A 483 -9.50 -29.35 27.44
C CYS A 483 -8.68 -30.06 26.36
N ASN A 484 -8.92 -31.36 26.20
CA ASN A 484 -8.27 -32.20 25.19
C ASN A 484 -9.15 -32.45 23.95
N ASP A 485 -10.24 -31.70 23.82
CA ASP A 485 -11.19 -31.86 22.72
C ASP A 485 -10.60 -31.24 21.45
N THR A 486 -10.55 -31.99 20.36
CA THR A 486 -10.20 -31.45 19.02
C THR A 486 -11.43 -31.05 18.20
N THR A 487 -12.62 -31.41 18.70
CA THR A 487 -13.92 -31.01 18.16
C THR A 487 -14.82 -30.64 19.32
N ILE A 488 -15.33 -29.41 19.29
CA ILE A 488 -16.28 -28.87 20.26
C ILE A 488 -17.67 -28.85 19.63
N THR A 489 -18.68 -29.21 20.41
CA THR A 489 -20.10 -29.01 20.05
C THR A 489 -20.82 -28.30 21.19
N GLY A 490 -21.47 -27.17 20.88
CA GLY A 490 -22.16 -26.35 21.88
C GLY A 490 -21.22 -25.51 22.74
N LEU A 491 -21.77 -24.95 23.82
CA LEU A 491 -21.11 -23.91 24.63
C LEU A 491 -19.73 -24.35 25.13
N LYS A 492 -18.69 -23.60 24.74
CA LYS A 492 -17.31 -23.78 25.24
C LYS A 492 -16.57 -22.45 25.16
N ALA A 493 -15.73 -22.18 26.15
CA ALA A 493 -14.83 -21.03 26.19
C ALA A 493 -13.43 -21.54 26.54
N LEU A 494 -12.44 -21.21 25.72
CA LEU A 494 -11.08 -21.70 25.85
C LEU A 494 -10.04 -20.58 25.74
N LYS A 495 -8.94 -20.77 26.45
CA LYS A 495 -7.69 -20.02 26.32
C LYS A 495 -6.54 -21.00 26.03
N ALA A 496 -5.66 -20.65 25.12
CA ALA A 496 -4.36 -21.30 24.95
C ALA A 496 -3.46 -20.80 26.08
N ALA A 497 -3.08 -21.68 27.01
CA ALA A 497 -2.35 -21.27 28.20
C ALA A 497 -1.44 -22.41 28.71
N HIS A 498 -0.95 -22.28 29.95
CA HIS A 498 -0.11 -23.29 30.58
C HIS A 498 -0.78 -23.94 31.80
N GLY A 499 -0.29 -25.13 32.16
CA GLY A 499 -0.74 -25.89 33.31
C GLY A 499 -0.10 -25.43 34.62
N LYS A 500 -0.24 -26.24 35.67
CA LYS A 500 0.34 -25.93 37.00
C LYS A 500 1.87 -25.84 36.97
N ASN A 501 2.51 -26.67 36.15
CA ASN A 501 3.96 -26.69 36.00
C ASN A 501 4.31 -25.84 34.79
N ALA A 502 4.19 -24.52 34.95
CA ALA A 502 4.66 -23.59 33.95
C ALA A 502 6.08 -23.95 33.55
N VAL A 503 6.30 -24.03 32.24
CA VAL A 503 7.64 -24.04 31.69
C VAL A 503 7.89 -22.60 31.33
N ASP A 504 8.82 -21.97 32.05
CA ASP A 504 9.37 -20.69 31.64
C ASP A 504 9.72 -20.79 30.16
N LYS A 505 9.53 -19.72 29.39
CA LYS A 505 10.15 -19.66 28.08
C LYS A 505 11.64 -19.82 28.33
N VAL A 506 12.15 -21.03 28.12
CA VAL A 506 13.59 -21.26 28.11
C VAL A 506 14.05 -20.42 26.95
N SER A 507 14.75 -19.35 27.29
CA SER A 507 15.32 -18.47 26.29
C SER A 507 16.40 -19.28 25.60
N TYR A 508 16.05 -19.91 24.48
CA TYR A 508 17.02 -20.40 23.51
C TYR A 508 17.46 -19.21 22.66
N PRO A 509 18.63 -19.28 22.02
CA PRO A 509 19.00 -18.29 21.04
C PRO A 509 17.94 -18.19 19.94
N GLY A 510 17.41 -16.99 19.72
CA GLY A 510 16.62 -16.64 18.53
C GLY A 510 17.45 -15.84 17.53
N LEU A 511 16.85 -15.47 16.41
CA LEU A 511 17.44 -14.55 15.45
C LEU A 511 16.39 -13.57 14.93
N ASP A 512 16.74 -12.28 14.91
CA ASP A 512 16.06 -11.22 14.18
C ASP A 512 17.09 -10.55 13.25
N LYS A 513 16.85 -10.64 11.93
CA LYS A 513 17.67 -10.01 10.90
C LYS A 513 16.99 -8.75 10.40
N GLN A 514 17.79 -7.68 10.29
CA GLN A 514 17.33 -6.40 9.79
C GLN A 514 18.34 -5.81 8.81
N VAL A 515 17.84 -4.99 7.90
CA VAL A 515 18.64 -4.19 6.96
C VAL A 515 18.32 -2.71 7.18
N MET A 516 19.33 -1.85 7.13
CA MET A 516 19.15 -0.43 7.39
C MET A 516 18.71 0.31 6.13
N ASP A 517 17.65 1.10 6.23
CA ASP A 517 17.34 2.14 5.24
C ASP A 517 18.37 3.27 5.41
N ASN A 518 19.12 3.57 4.35
CA ASN A 518 20.18 4.54 4.42
C ASN A 518 19.71 6.00 4.40
N ASP A 519 18.48 6.27 3.95
CA ASP A 519 17.94 7.61 3.86
C ASP A 519 17.47 8.12 5.23
N ASP A 520 16.73 7.30 5.99
CA ASP A 520 16.20 7.68 7.29
C ASP A 520 16.91 7.04 8.50
N LYS A 521 17.79 6.06 8.25
CA LYS A 521 18.54 5.29 9.27
C LYS A 521 17.67 4.42 10.16
N SER A 522 16.51 3.97 9.68
CA SER A 522 15.69 2.94 10.30
C SER A 522 16.24 1.53 10.04
N TRP A 523 15.83 0.57 10.86
CA TRP A 523 16.11 -0.86 10.65
C TRP A 523 14.84 -1.55 10.19
N GLU A 524 14.86 -2.06 8.96
CA GLU A 524 13.74 -2.72 8.30
C GLU A 524 13.87 -4.24 8.36
N LYS A 525 12.73 -4.94 8.41
CA LYS A 525 12.66 -6.41 8.54
C LYS A 525 12.44 -7.15 7.23
N ASP A 526 11.92 -6.47 6.20
CA ASP A 526 11.52 -7.13 4.96
C ASP A 526 12.49 -6.80 3.81
N SER A 527 12.57 -5.53 3.42
CA SER A 527 13.40 -5.08 2.32
C SER A 527 13.73 -3.60 2.37
N VAL A 528 14.80 -3.20 1.68
CA VAL A 528 15.13 -1.81 1.37
C VAL A 528 15.45 -1.67 -0.12
N GLY A 529 15.20 -0.51 -0.71
CA GLY A 529 15.88 -0.11 -1.95
C GLY A 529 17.34 0.20 -1.69
N ALA A 530 18.15 0.09 -2.75
CA ALA A 530 19.51 0.57 -2.75
C ALA A 530 19.98 0.89 -4.17
N GLU A 531 20.95 1.79 -4.29
CA GLU A 531 21.63 2.04 -5.56
C GLU A 531 22.84 1.12 -5.78
N ALA A 532 23.17 0.86 -7.05
CA ALA A 532 24.33 0.06 -7.41
C ALA A 532 25.63 0.66 -6.87
N GLY A 533 26.42 -0.13 -6.14
CA GLY A 533 27.65 0.34 -5.50
C GLY A 533 27.48 0.86 -4.09
N GLU A 534 26.25 0.91 -3.56
CA GLU A 534 25.96 1.38 -2.21
C GLU A 534 26.47 0.42 -1.12
N THR A 535 26.87 0.97 0.02
CA THR A 535 27.19 0.21 1.22
C THR A 535 25.94 0.00 2.06
N ILE A 536 25.53 -1.25 2.21
CA ILE A 536 24.34 -1.69 2.94
C ILE A 536 24.74 -2.11 4.34
N ASN A 537 23.95 -1.73 5.36
CA ASN A 537 24.19 -2.12 6.74
C ASN A 537 23.17 -3.18 7.15
N PHE A 538 23.65 -4.24 7.79
CA PHE A 538 22.85 -5.34 8.30
C PHE A 538 23.02 -5.46 9.81
N LYS A 539 21.99 -5.98 10.46
CA LYS A 539 21.96 -6.27 11.88
C LYS A 539 21.38 -7.65 12.12
N LEU A 540 22.09 -8.46 12.89
CA LEU A 540 21.62 -9.73 13.42
C LEU A 540 21.48 -9.58 14.93
N THR A 541 20.33 -9.92 15.48
CA THR A 541 20.09 -9.87 16.92
C THR A 541 19.73 -11.25 17.42
N SER A 542 20.56 -11.80 18.32
CA SER A 542 20.24 -12.98 19.13
C SER A 542 20.21 -12.58 20.60
N ASN A 543 20.27 -13.53 21.52
CA ASN A 543 20.15 -13.32 22.96
C ASN A 543 21.13 -14.20 23.75
N VAL A 544 21.48 -13.75 24.96
CA VAL A 544 22.07 -14.63 25.97
C VAL A 544 20.97 -15.61 26.42
N PRO A 545 21.16 -16.92 26.24
CA PRO A 545 20.11 -17.89 26.51
C PRO A 545 20.13 -18.37 27.97
N GLU A 546 18.97 -18.76 28.48
CA GLU A 546 18.84 -19.27 29.86
C GLU A 546 19.52 -20.63 30.03
N ASP A 547 19.51 -21.44 28.98
CA ASP A 547 20.10 -22.78 28.97
C ASP A 547 21.64 -22.75 29.09
N LEU A 548 22.29 -21.59 28.91
CA LEU A 548 23.70 -21.35 29.23
C LEU A 548 24.06 -21.85 30.64
N THR A 549 23.14 -21.70 31.60
CA THR A 549 23.33 -22.14 32.99
C THR A 549 23.64 -23.63 33.12
N ASN A 550 23.19 -24.46 32.17
CA ASN A 550 23.47 -25.90 32.15
C ASN A 550 24.93 -26.23 31.79
N TYR A 551 25.65 -25.26 31.22
CA TYR A 551 27.01 -25.41 30.72
C TYR A 551 28.04 -24.67 31.57
N LEU A 552 27.62 -23.89 32.57
CA LEU A 552 28.54 -23.20 33.50
C LEU A 552 29.29 -24.20 34.39
N LYS A 553 30.53 -23.87 34.76
CA LYS A 553 31.31 -24.74 35.66
C LYS A 553 30.73 -24.62 37.08
N PRO A 554 30.47 -25.74 37.76
CA PRO A 554 29.98 -25.69 39.13
C PRO A 554 31.05 -25.09 40.06
N ASP A 555 30.61 -24.30 41.03
CA ASP A 555 31.48 -23.71 42.05
C ASP A 555 32.35 -24.79 42.72
N PRO A 556 33.65 -24.53 42.95
CA PRO A 556 34.50 -25.46 43.67
C PRO A 556 34.02 -25.59 45.11
N VAL A 557 33.39 -26.72 45.43
CA VAL A 557 32.96 -27.06 46.80
C VAL A 557 34.19 -27.38 47.66
N ASP A 558 34.40 -26.64 48.75
CA ASP A 558 35.45 -26.92 49.75
C ASP A 558 34.82 -27.49 51.04
N PRO A 559 35.11 -28.74 51.47
CA PRO A 559 36.04 -29.71 50.87
C PRO A 559 35.41 -30.52 49.71
N PRO A 560 36.24 -31.11 48.82
CA PRO A 560 35.77 -31.76 47.61
C PRO A 560 34.97 -33.04 47.91
N GLU A 561 33.65 -33.01 47.68
CA GLU A 561 32.87 -34.23 47.54
C GLU A 561 33.02 -34.76 46.10
N ILE A 562 33.46 -36.02 45.99
CA ILE A 562 33.42 -36.75 44.72
C ILE A 562 31.97 -37.16 44.48
N THR A 563 31.21 -36.31 43.80
CA THR A 563 29.94 -36.69 43.17
C THR A 563 30.18 -36.89 41.68
N THR A 564 30.15 -38.15 41.28
CA THR A 564 30.26 -38.59 39.90
C THR A 564 29.02 -38.17 39.11
N ARG A 565 29.13 -37.10 38.30
CA ARG A 565 28.74 -37.02 36.88
C ARG A 565 29.02 -35.59 36.38
N ALA A 566 30.24 -35.32 35.92
CA ALA A 566 30.48 -34.13 35.11
C ALA A 566 29.60 -34.24 33.85
N LEU A 567 28.81 -33.22 33.53
CA LEU A 567 28.17 -33.12 32.23
C LEU A 567 29.30 -33.06 31.18
N PRO A 568 29.25 -33.87 30.11
CA PRO A 568 30.37 -34.00 29.18
C PRO A 568 30.81 -32.69 28.52
N ASN A 569 29.95 -31.66 28.51
CA ASN A 569 30.19 -30.35 27.90
C ASN A 569 30.19 -29.18 28.91
N SER A 570 30.35 -29.41 30.23
CA SER A 570 30.42 -28.30 31.19
C SER A 570 31.67 -27.45 30.94
N GLY A 571 31.49 -26.15 30.69
CA GLY A 571 32.54 -25.15 30.54
C GLY A 571 32.69 -24.54 29.14
N GLU A 572 31.79 -24.87 28.21
CA GLU A 572 31.79 -24.40 26.82
C GLU A 572 30.33 -24.29 26.33
N TYR A 573 29.96 -23.15 25.72
CA TYR A 573 28.66 -22.96 25.05
C TYR A 573 28.90 -22.16 23.78
N ILE A 574 28.87 -22.82 22.63
CA ILE A 574 29.17 -22.18 21.34
C ILE A 574 27.88 -21.67 20.71
N LEU A 575 27.84 -20.36 20.46
CA LEU A 575 26.80 -19.68 19.69
C LEU A 575 27.41 -19.19 18.37
N THR A 576 26.90 -19.68 17.24
CA THR A 576 27.41 -19.32 15.91
C THR A 576 26.34 -18.63 15.09
N PHE A 577 26.59 -17.39 14.68
CA PHE A 577 25.81 -16.70 13.65
C PHE A 577 26.30 -17.14 12.28
N HIS A 578 25.38 -17.58 11.46
CA HIS A 578 25.58 -17.98 10.06
C HIS A 578 24.96 -16.94 9.14
N ASP A 579 25.60 -16.66 8.02
CA ASP A 579 25.09 -15.68 7.07
C ASP A 579 25.43 -16.05 5.63
N VAL A 580 24.42 -16.05 4.76
CA VAL A 580 24.51 -16.33 3.33
C VAL A 580 23.99 -15.13 2.56
N MET A 581 24.91 -14.36 2.01
CA MET A 581 24.60 -13.21 1.17
C MET A 581 24.41 -13.64 -0.28
N HIS A 582 23.46 -13.03 -0.99
CA HIS A 582 23.44 -13.13 -2.45
C HIS A 582 24.77 -12.65 -3.03
N LYS A 583 25.30 -13.33 -4.06
CA LYS A 583 26.62 -13.06 -4.68
C LYS A 583 26.92 -11.62 -5.14
N ASN A 584 25.90 -10.76 -5.24
CA ASN A 584 26.03 -9.35 -5.61
C ASN A 584 26.13 -8.43 -4.38
N LEU A 585 25.99 -8.97 -3.17
CA LEU A 585 26.34 -8.31 -1.92
C LEU A 585 27.74 -8.79 -1.57
N GLU A 586 28.72 -7.93 -1.84
CA GLU A 586 30.14 -8.25 -1.83
C GLU A 586 30.82 -7.68 -0.59
N ASP A 587 32.01 -8.22 -0.28
CA ASP A 587 32.94 -7.68 0.71
C ASP A 587 32.29 -7.37 2.08
N PRO A 588 31.72 -8.38 2.79
CA PRO A 588 31.19 -8.13 4.12
C PRO A 588 32.31 -7.64 5.06
N ASP A 589 32.11 -6.54 5.75
CA ASP A 589 33.10 -5.88 6.60
C ASP A 589 32.45 -5.10 7.77
N ASN A 590 33.27 -4.39 8.56
CA ASN A 590 32.84 -3.55 9.69
C ASN A 590 32.04 -4.29 10.77
N PHE A 591 32.39 -5.55 11.01
CA PHE A 591 31.77 -6.39 12.04
C PHE A 591 31.94 -5.79 13.43
N ASN A 592 30.82 -5.55 14.09
CA ASN A 592 30.74 -5.10 15.47
C ASN A 592 29.79 -6.03 16.22
N VAL A 593 30.30 -6.70 17.26
CA VAL A 593 29.56 -7.69 18.04
C VAL A 593 29.49 -7.21 19.49
N VAL A 594 28.30 -6.91 19.96
CA VAL A 594 28.08 -6.29 21.27
C VAL A 594 27.00 -7.01 22.05
N LEU A 595 27.13 -7.00 23.37
CA LEU A 595 26.03 -7.26 24.29
C LEU A 595 25.33 -5.93 24.55
N ASP A 596 24.09 -5.80 24.06
CA ASP A 596 23.25 -4.63 24.28
C ASP A 596 22.48 -4.80 25.59
N ARG A 597 22.65 -3.85 26.51
CA ARG A 597 21.96 -3.80 27.80
C ARG A 597 20.99 -2.63 27.77
N GLU A 598 19.83 -2.89 27.17
CA GLU A 598 18.73 -1.96 26.89
C GLU A 598 18.80 -0.63 27.67
N GLY A 599 19.31 0.43 27.01
CA GLY A 599 19.17 1.80 27.47
C GLY A 599 20.24 2.32 28.45
N THR A 600 21.33 1.59 28.68
CA THR A 600 22.55 2.18 29.26
C THR A 600 23.55 2.46 28.13
N ASN A 601 24.26 3.59 28.14
CA ASN A 601 25.34 3.90 27.17
C ASN A 601 26.58 2.99 27.36
N ASN A 602 26.39 1.69 27.62
CA ASN A 602 27.39 0.74 28.08
C ASN A 602 27.34 -0.59 27.29
N ASP A 603 27.14 -0.53 25.97
CA ASP A 603 27.32 -1.69 25.10
C ASP A 603 28.69 -2.31 25.38
N VAL A 604 28.73 -3.63 25.57
CA VAL A 604 29.97 -4.33 25.86
C VAL A 604 30.41 -5.10 24.62
N ASN A 605 31.55 -4.72 24.06
CA ASN A 605 32.16 -5.47 22.96
C ASN A 605 32.45 -6.91 23.41
N LEU A 606 31.95 -7.87 22.64
CA LEU A 606 32.18 -9.27 22.89
C LEU A 606 33.44 -9.74 22.17
N THR A 607 34.09 -10.75 22.73
CA THR A 607 35.16 -11.47 22.02
C THR A 607 34.50 -12.55 21.17
N TYR A 608 34.88 -12.61 19.89
CA TYR A 608 34.31 -13.54 18.91
C TYR A 608 35.38 -14.03 17.94
N THR A 609 35.10 -15.14 17.26
CA THR A 609 35.86 -15.62 16.10
C THR A 609 35.06 -15.34 14.84
N LEU A 610 35.67 -14.71 13.83
CA LEU A 610 35.05 -14.46 12.52
C LEU A 610 35.75 -15.30 11.46
N THR A 611 34.98 -16.09 10.72
CA THR A 611 35.42 -16.89 9.58
C THR A 611 34.68 -16.38 8.34
N LYS A 612 35.38 -16.09 7.23
CA LYS A 612 34.79 -15.67 5.95
C LYS A 612 35.09 -16.68 4.86
N ALA A 613 34.24 -16.77 3.85
CA ALA A 613 34.30 -17.78 2.78
C ALA A 613 35.50 -17.68 1.81
N ASP A 614 36.41 -16.70 1.97
CA ASP A 614 37.44 -16.39 0.97
C ASP A 614 38.70 -17.28 0.97
N ASP A 615 38.74 -18.38 1.74
CA ASP A 615 39.81 -19.38 1.66
C ASP A 615 39.36 -20.72 2.32
N ASP A 616 38.66 -21.59 1.57
CA ASP A 616 38.45 -23.04 1.82
C ASP A 616 37.86 -23.55 3.18
N ASP A 617 37.45 -22.70 4.13
CA ASP A 617 37.06 -23.16 5.49
C ASP A 617 35.55 -23.26 5.79
N LEU A 618 34.65 -22.65 5.01
CA LEU A 618 33.20 -22.80 5.18
C LEU A 618 32.61 -23.78 4.16
N THR A 619 32.35 -25.03 4.59
CA THR A 619 31.84 -26.10 3.71
C THR A 619 30.31 -26.10 3.55
N ASP A 620 29.62 -25.27 4.31
CA ASP A 620 28.17 -25.17 4.41
C ASP A 620 27.54 -24.12 3.47
N GLY A 621 28.38 -23.30 2.80
CA GLY A 621 27.92 -22.27 1.87
C GLY A 621 27.71 -20.90 2.51
N CYS A 622 28.01 -20.74 3.79
CA CYS A 622 28.03 -19.45 4.47
C CYS A 622 29.02 -18.49 3.81
N THR A 623 28.63 -17.22 3.73
CA THR A 623 29.52 -16.11 3.35
C THR A 623 30.44 -15.75 4.51
N PHE A 624 29.94 -15.80 5.74
CA PHE A 624 30.74 -15.74 6.97
C PHE A 624 30.03 -16.44 8.13
N GLU A 625 30.81 -16.77 9.16
CA GLU A 625 30.34 -17.23 10.46
C GLU A 625 30.96 -16.38 11.58
N ILE A 626 30.19 -16.08 12.63
CA ILE A 626 30.68 -15.44 13.86
C ILE A 626 30.38 -16.36 15.04
N GLU A 627 31.43 -16.83 15.70
CA GLU A 627 31.36 -17.77 16.82
C GLU A 627 31.66 -17.07 18.16
N LEU A 628 30.83 -17.32 19.17
CA LEU A 628 30.99 -16.86 20.55
C LEU A 628 30.93 -18.04 21.53
N ASP A 629 31.88 -18.13 22.46
CA ASP A 629 31.76 -19.02 23.63
C ASP A 629 31.13 -18.27 24.80
N LEU A 630 29.81 -18.43 24.97
CA LEU A 630 29.05 -17.73 26.00
C LEU A 630 29.45 -18.15 27.42
N ALA A 631 29.87 -19.40 27.61
CA ALA A 631 30.35 -19.87 28.91
C ALA A 631 31.67 -19.19 29.27
N ALA A 632 32.60 -19.06 28.32
CA ALA A 632 33.84 -18.32 28.54
C ALA A 632 33.60 -16.82 28.79
N LEU A 633 32.64 -16.20 28.11
CA LEU A 633 32.27 -14.80 28.34
C LEU A 633 31.64 -14.60 29.73
N TYR A 634 30.84 -15.56 30.21
CA TYR A 634 30.32 -15.55 31.58
C TYR A 634 31.45 -15.70 32.63
N GLU A 635 32.35 -16.66 32.45
CA GLU A 635 33.50 -16.89 33.35
C GLU A 635 34.47 -15.69 33.38
N ALA A 636 34.56 -14.94 32.28
CA ALA A 636 35.31 -13.69 32.20
C ALA A 636 34.59 -12.49 32.88
N GLY A 637 33.35 -12.68 33.34
CA GLY A 637 32.50 -11.65 33.94
C GLY A 637 31.94 -10.65 32.94
N VAL A 638 31.95 -10.97 31.65
CA VAL A 638 31.38 -10.14 30.57
C VAL A 638 29.86 -10.31 30.55
N ILE A 639 29.40 -11.57 30.54
CA ILE A 639 28.00 -11.95 30.73
C ILE A 639 27.78 -12.17 32.24
N THR A 640 26.62 -11.72 32.74
CA THR A 640 26.23 -11.82 34.15
C THR A 640 24.93 -12.61 34.31
N ASP A 641 24.61 -13.03 35.53
CA ASP A 641 23.31 -13.64 35.85
C ASP A 641 22.13 -12.73 35.46
N GLU A 642 22.31 -11.41 35.52
CA GLU A 642 21.29 -10.44 35.09
C GLU A 642 21.10 -10.44 33.58
N ASP A 643 22.18 -10.65 32.81
CA ASP A 643 22.11 -10.75 31.35
C ASP A 643 21.40 -12.04 30.92
N ILE A 644 21.65 -13.16 31.61
CA ILE A 644 20.94 -14.43 31.40
C ILE A 644 19.45 -14.27 31.75
N ALA A 645 19.16 -13.75 32.95
CA ALA A 645 17.78 -13.60 33.43
C ALA A 645 16.92 -12.66 32.58
N LYS A 646 17.55 -11.71 31.87
CA LYS A 646 16.85 -10.77 30.98
C LYS A 646 16.91 -11.14 29.50
N SER A 647 17.54 -12.26 29.15
CA SER A 647 17.81 -12.61 27.76
C SER A 647 18.49 -11.46 26.98
N ALA A 648 19.53 -10.86 27.58
CA ALA A 648 20.16 -9.65 27.04
C ALA A 648 20.56 -9.83 25.55
N PRO A 649 20.22 -8.87 24.66
CA PRO A 649 20.50 -9.01 23.24
C PRO A 649 22.00 -9.08 22.90
N ILE A 650 22.35 -10.02 22.03
CA ILE A 650 23.65 -10.09 21.37
C ILE A 650 23.45 -9.56 19.95
N VAL A 651 24.04 -8.40 19.65
CA VAL A 651 23.85 -7.69 18.40
C VAL A 651 25.12 -7.76 17.57
N VAL A 652 25.01 -8.26 16.34
CA VAL A 652 26.02 -8.19 15.30
C VAL A 652 25.58 -7.14 14.30
N THR A 653 26.38 -6.09 14.07
CA THR A 653 26.23 -5.23 12.89
C THR A 653 27.39 -5.42 11.95
N TYR A 654 27.11 -5.41 10.65
CA TYR A 654 28.12 -5.49 9.60
C TYR A 654 27.63 -4.76 8.35
N THR A 655 28.53 -4.54 7.40
CA THR A 655 28.22 -3.91 6.12
C THR A 655 28.57 -4.82 4.96
N ALA A 656 27.86 -4.73 3.85
CA ALA A 656 28.28 -5.28 2.56
C ALA A 656 28.11 -4.23 1.45
N THR A 657 28.80 -4.38 0.34
CA THR A 657 28.68 -3.46 -0.80
C THR A 657 27.87 -4.12 -1.91
N LEU A 658 26.81 -3.46 -2.38
CA LEU A 658 26.06 -3.92 -3.53
C LEU A 658 26.89 -3.74 -4.81
N ASN A 659 26.99 -4.78 -5.63
CA ASN A 659 27.80 -4.77 -6.85
C ASN A 659 27.35 -3.63 -7.79
N LYS A 660 28.32 -2.94 -8.42
CA LYS A 660 28.06 -1.76 -9.27
C LYS A 660 27.41 -2.05 -10.61
N ASP A 661 27.41 -3.31 -11.02
CA ASP A 661 26.89 -3.79 -12.30
C ASP A 661 25.50 -4.44 -12.15
N VAL A 662 24.87 -4.33 -10.97
CA VAL A 662 23.50 -4.83 -10.75
C VAL A 662 22.49 -4.13 -11.64
N VAL A 663 21.46 -4.89 -12.02
CA VAL A 663 20.28 -4.41 -12.72
C VAL A 663 19.06 -4.59 -11.82
N THR A 664 17.87 -4.19 -12.28
CA THR A 664 16.63 -4.43 -11.54
C THR A 664 16.54 -5.86 -11.02
N GLY A 665 16.18 -6.01 -9.74
CA GLY A 665 16.12 -7.31 -9.09
C GLY A 665 16.13 -7.24 -7.57
N THR A 666 15.95 -8.39 -6.96
CA THR A 666 15.94 -8.61 -5.51
C THR A 666 17.13 -9.47 -5.10
N TYR A 667 17.89 -9.00 -4.11
CA TYR A 667 19.13 -9.61 -3.64
C TYR A 667 18.98 -10.00 -2.18
N PRO A 668 18.64 -11.27 -1.90
CA PRO A 668 18.38 -11.74 -0.54
C PRO A 668 19.67 -11.84 0.28
N ASN A 669 19.53 -11.67 1.58
CA ASN A 669 20.56 -11.93 2.57
C ASN A 669 19.95 -12.71 3.74
N THR A 670 20.39 -13.95 3.93
CA THR A 670 19.78 -14.92 4.85
C THR A 670 20.73 -15.20 6.01
N ALA A 671 20.23 -15.33 7.24
CA ALA A 671 21.02 -15.74 8.39
C ALA A 671 20.25 -16.70 9.29
N TRP A 672 20.98 -17.45 10.11
CA TRP A 672 20.45 -18.27 11.19
C TRP A 672 21.50 -18.36 12.32
N VAL A 673 21.11 -18.92 13.46
CA VAL A 673 22.00 -19.13 14.59
C VAL A 673 22.00 -20.62 14.95
N THR A 674 23.19 -21.20 15.15
CA THR A 674 23.35 -22.54 15.74
C THR A 674 23.88 -22.44 17.16
N TYR A 675 23.42 -23.33 18.04
CA TYR A 675 23.82 -23.38 19.43
C TYR A 675 23.82 -24.82 19.96
N GLU A 676 24.32 -25.02 21.19
CA GLU A 676 24.35 -26.32 21.86
C GLU A 676 22.92 -26.85 22.14
N GLY A 677 22.35 -27.57 21.17
CA GLY A 677 21.02 -28.17 21.28
C GLY A 677 20.11 -27.94 20.08
N GLY A 678 20.46 -27.05 19.15
CA GLY A 678 19.64 -26.78 17.98
C GLY A 678 20.14 -25.65 17.08
N GLU A 679 19.27 -25.24 16.17
CA GLU A 679 19.43 -24.11 15.25
C GLU A 679 18.12 -23.33 15.16
N THR A 680 18.19 -22.03 14.84
CA THR A 680 17.00 -21.20 14.60
C THR A 680 16.42 -21.43 13.22
N GLU A 681 15.20 -20.96 12.98
CA GLU A 681 14.73 -20.75 11.60
C GLU A 681 15.61 -19.71 10.89
N GLU A 682 15.67 -19.79 9.56
CA GLU A 682 16.35 -18.82 8.72
C GLU A 682 15.56 -17.51 8.65
N ASP A 683 16.23 -16.39 8.81
CA ASP A 683 15.66 -15.05 8.64
C ASP A 683 16.32 -14.33 7.46
N THR A 684 15.50 -13.76 6.57
CA THR A 684 15.94 -13.21 5.28
C THR A 684 15.41 -11.81 5.06
N VAL A 685 16.34 -10.87 4.84
CA VAL A 685 16.04 -9.52 4.37
C VAL A 685 16.44 -9.37 2.91
N ASN A 686 15.79 -8.44 2.20
CA ASN A 686 16.03 -8.25 0.77
C ASN A 686 16.57 -6.85 0.45
N VAL A 687 17.60 -6.77 -0.41
CA VAL A 687 18.02 -5.52 -1.04
C VAL A 687 17.45 -5.48 -2.44
N LYS A 688 16.61 -4.49 -2.74
CA LYS A 688 15.97 -4.31 -4.04
C LYS A 688 16.69 -3.23 -4.83
N THR A 689 16.72 -3.40 -6.15
CA THR A 689 17.16 -2.34 -7.07
C THR A 689 16.20 -2.28 -8.23
N TYR A 690 16.11 -1.11 -8.84
CA TYR A 690 15.16 -0.83 -9.90
C TYR A 690 15.87 -0.44 -11.19
N ALA A 691 15.12 -0.45 -12.29
CA ALA A 691 15.57 0.06 -13.56
C ALA A 691 14.46 0.83 -14.26
N ILE A 692 14.85 1.89 -14.98
CA ILE A 692 13.96 2.62 -15.87
C ILE A 692 14.39 2.33 -17.31
N LYS A 693 13.45 1.83 -18.10
CA LYS A 693 13.58 1.60 -19.54
C LYS A 693 12.81 2.67 -20.29
N ILE A 694 13.53 3.49 -21.06
CA ILE A 694 12.92 4.52 -21.90
C ILE A 694 12.79 3.99 -23.32
N PHE A 695 11.62 4.10 -23.91
CA PHE A 695 11.42 3.98 -25.35
C PHE A 695 11.30 5.37 -25.97
N LYS A 696 12.37 5.80 -26.66
CA LYS A 696 12.42 7.02 -27.44
C LYS A 696 11.82 6.76 -28.81
N TYR A 697 10.79 7.49 -29.20
CA TYR A 697 10.09 7.26 -30.47
C TYR A 697 9.72 8.54 -31.23
N ASP A 698 9.35 8.36 -32.50
CA ASP A 698 8.83 9.40 -33.39
C ASP A 698 7.38 9.72 -33.02
N GLN A 699 7.10 10.97 -32.61
CA GLN A 699 5.75 11.36 -32.19
C GLN A 699 4.67 11.09 -33.26
N ALA A 700 5.04 11.04 -34.55
CA ALA A 700 4.12 10.72 -35.64
C ALA A 700 3.99 9.22 -35.96
N ASP A 701 4.86 8.37 -35.40
CA ASP A 701 4.88 6.92 -35.57
C ASP A 701 5.43 6.24 -34.32
N GLU A 702 4.54 5.83 -33.42
CA GLU A 702 4.92 5.22 -32.14
C GLU A 702 5.67 3.89 -32.26
N THR A 703 5.72 3.28 -33.44
CA THR A 703 6.48 2.04 -33.65
C THR A 703 7.93 2.30 -34.04
N LYS A 704 8.25 3.55 -34.39
CA LYS A 704 9.57 3.95 -34.87
C LYS A 704 10.42 4.49 -33.72
N GLY A 705 11.26 3.60 -33.18
CA GLY A 705 12.29 3.97 -32.22
C GLY A 705 13.30 4.97 -32.80
N LEU A 706 13.74 5.93 -31.98
CA LEU A 706 14.72 6.95 -32.37
C LEU A 706 16.02 6.77 -31.60
N SER A 707 17.12 6.66 -32.34
CA SER A 707 18.46 6.55 -31.78
C SER A 707 19.11 7.92 -31.56
N GLY A 708 19.96 8.02 -30.54
CA GLY A 708 20.82 9.16 -30.30
C GLY A 708 20.20 10.28 -29.45
N ALA A 709 19.05 10.04 -28.82
CA ALA A 709 18.57 10.91 -27.75
C ALA A 709 19.45 10.72 -26.51
N GLU A 710 19.92 11.81 -25.89
CA GLU A 710 20.63 11.77 -24.62
C GLU A 710 19.67 12.19 -23.51
N PHE A 711 19.65 11.42 -22.43
CA PHE A 711 18.81 11.64 -21.26
C PHE A 711 19.67 11.83 -20.02
N THR A 712 19.15 12.66 -19.11
CA THR A 712 19.63 12.79 -17.74
C THR A 712 18.52 12.43 -16.78
N LEU A 713 18.80 11.55 -15.84
CA LEU A 713 17.92 11.20 -14.74
C LEU A 713 18.53 11.77 -13.45
N LYS A 714 17.80 12.62 -12.74
CA LYS A 714 18.21 13.13 -11.42
C LYS A 714 17.51 12.32 -10.35
N GLY A 715 18.24 11.75 -9.42
CA GLY A 715 17.71 10.94 -8.31
C GLY A 715 17.40 11.72 -7.04
N PRO A 716 16.80 11.05 -6.04
CA PRO A 716 16.35 11.67 -4.78
C PRO A 716 17.50 12.32 -4.00
N ASN A 717 18.68 11.70 -4.03
CA ASN A 717 19.88 12.16 -3.32
C ASN A 717 20.74 13.17 -4.11
N GLY A 718 20.19 13.72 -5.21
CA GLY A 718 20.90 14.66 -6.09
C GLY A 718 21.89 14.00 -7.06
N GLU A 719 21.94 12.67 -7.03
CA GLU A 719 22.53 11.76 -8.01
C GLU A 719 22.14 12.13 -9.44
N THR A 720 23.03 11.91 -10.41
CA THR A 720 22.76 12.21 -11.81
C THR A 720 23.25 11.09 -12.71
N TYR A 721 22.32 10.42 -13.36
CA TYR A 721 22.59 9.34 -14.30
C TYR A 721 22.39 9.84 -15.73
N THR A 722 23.10 9.24 -16.70
CA THR A 722 22.92 9.55 -18.13
C THR A 722 22.76 8.30 -18.97
N ALA A 723 21.83 8.31 -19.92
CA ALA A 723 21.61 7.23 -20.87
C ALA A 723 21.41 7.77 -22.28
N THR A 724 21.71 6.95 -23.30
CA THR A 724 21.50 7.32 -24.71
C THR A 724 20.66 6.26 -25.41
N SER A 725 19.69 6.67 -26.22
CA SER A 725 18.82 5.73 -26.93
C SER A 725 19.56 5.00 -28.06
N GLY A 726 19.44 3.66 -28.04
CA GLY A 726 19.99 2.76 -29.04
C GLY A 726 19.29 2.81 -30.39
N ASN A 727 19.74 1.98 -31.34
CA ASN A 727 19.16 1.88 -32.69
C ASN A 727 17.71 1.37 -32.69
N ASP A 728 17.31 0.67 -31.64
CA ASP A 728 15.96 0.19 -31.37
C ASP A 728 15.09 1.23 -30.66
N GLY A 729 15.64 2.40 -30.33
CA GLY A 729 14.97 3.47 -29.61
C GLY A 729 15.03 3.36 -28.09
N TYR A 730 15.63 2.31 -27.52
CA TYR A 730 15.62 2.12 -26.05
C TYR A 730 16.84 2.72 -25.35
N ALA A 731 16.63 3.27 -24.16
CA ALA A 731 17.68 3.69 -23.21
C ALA A 731 17.36 3.10 -21.82
N TYR A 732 18.39 2.88 -21.01
CA TYR A 732 18.25 2.19 -19.72
C TYR A 732 19.01 2.95 -18.62
N PHE A 733 18.38 3.05 -17.46
CA PHE A 733 19.00 3.38 -16.18
C PHE A 733 18.82 2.16 -15.27
N ASN A 734 19.92 1.60 -14.77
CA ASN A 734 19.92 0.36 -13.98
C ASN A 734 20.49 0.62 -12.59
N GLY A 735 20.12 -0.24 -11.63
CA GLY A 735 20.70 -0.19 -10.29
C GLY A 735 20.28 1.06 -9.53
N LEU A 736 19.02 1.47 -9.73
CA LEU A 736 18.44 2.62 -9.08
C LEU A 736 17.88 2.22 -7.72
N ASP A 737 18.01 3.12 -6.76
CA ASP A 737 17.28 3.08 -5.50
C ASP A 737 15.80 3.42 -5.72
N ASP A 738 14.94 3.19 -4.74
CA ASP A 738 13.59 3.75 -4.74
C ASP A 738 13.61 5.28 -4.48
N GLY A 739 12.46 5.91 -4.62
CA GLY A 739 12.29 7.36 -4.43
C GLY A 739 12.00 8.15 -5.70
N GLU A 740 12.23 9.46 -5.59
CA GLU A 740 11.76 10.46 -6.56
C GLU A 740 12.83 10.83 -7.59
N TYR A 741 12.53 10.56 -8.86
CA TYR A 741 13.41 10.86 -9.98
C TYR A 741 12.81 11.93 -10.91
N THR A 742 13.70 12.66 -11.59
CA THR A 742 13.31 13.56 -12.69
C THR A 742 14.08 13.22 -13.95
N LEU A 743 13.38 12.75 -14.97
CA LEU A 743 13.92 12.46 -16.29
C LEU A 743 13.86 13.71 -17.18
N GLN A 744 14.97 14.01 -17.86
CA GLN A 744 15.09 15.12 -18.80
C GLN A 744 15.83 14.67 -20.07
N GLU A 745 15.28 14.99 -21.24
CA GLU A 745 16.05 14.90 -22.48
C GLU A 745 17.06 16.06 -22.51
N THR A 746 18.35 15.75 -22.64
CA THR A 746 19.41 16.75 -22.74
C THR A 746 19.78 17.05 -24.18
N LYS A 747 19.58 16.09 -25.08
CA LYS A 747 19.80 16.22 -26.52
C LYS A 747 18.82 15.35 -27.33
N ALA A 748 18.19 15.94 -28.33
CA ALA A 748 17.32 15.23 -29.26
C ALA A 748 18.11 14.35 -30.25
N PRO A 749 17.46 13.30 -30.80
CA PRO A 749 17.90 12.63 -32.02
C PRO A 749 18.08 13.62 -33.20
N ASP A 750 18.99 13.30 -34.11
CA ASP A 750 19.21 14.12 -35.31
C ASP A 750 17.94 14.28 -36.15
N GLY A 751 17.59 15.53 -36.47
CA GLY A 751 16.39 15.85 -37.24
C GLY A 751 15.12 16.01 -36.40
N TYR A 752 15.21 15.89 -35.07
CA TYR A 752 14.10 16.05 -34.14
C TYR A 752 14.27 17.27 -33.22
N VAL A 753 13.16 17.83 -32.75
CA VAL A 753 13.12 18.92 -31.77
C VAL A 753 13.36 18.33 -30.38
N LYS A 754 14.22 18.98 -29.60
CA LYS A 754 14.47 18.62 -28.20
C LYS A 754 13.27 18.99 -27.33
N SER A 755 12.82 18.06 -26.50
CA SER A 755 11.83 18.32 -25.46
C SER A 755 12.48 19.05 -24.27
N ASP A 756 11.86 20.14 -23.82
CA ASP A 756 12.22 20.82 -22.56
C ASP A 756 11.39 20.29 -21.37
N THR A 757 10.53 19.29 -21.59
CA THR A 757 9.70 18.67 -20.54
C THR A 757 10.56 17.85 -19.60
N GLU A 758 10.44 18.13 -18.31
CA GLU A 758 10.94 17.28 -17.23
C GLU A 758 9.81 16.33 -16.80
N LEU A 759 10.11 15.04 -16.71
CA LEU A 759 9.15 14.00 -16.33
C LEU A 759 9.50 13.48 -14.94
N PRO A 760 8.66 13.72 -13.91
CA PRO A 760 8.82 13.08 -12.61
C PRO A 760 8.51 11.59 -12.72
N ILE A 761 9.29 10.76 -12.03
CA ILE A 761 9.12 9.31 -11.93
C ILE A 761 9.30 8.95 -10.46
N THR A 762 8.27 8.39 -9.85
CA THR A 762 8.33 7.82 -8.50
C THR A 762 8.57 6.32 -8.61
N ILE A 763 9.54 5.83 -7.86
CA ILE A 763 9.76 4.40 -7.64
C ILE A 763 9.44 4.16 -6.17
N ASP A 764 8.51 3.25 -5.88
CA ASP A 764 8.21 2.84 -4.51
C ASP A 764 8.99 1.56 -4.14
N THR A 765 9.37 1.40 -2.87
CA THR A 765 9.91 0.16 -2.29
C THR A 765 9.10 -1.12 -2.63
N ASP A 766 7.79 -1.01 -2.82
CA ASP A 766 6.89 -2.12 -3.17
C ASP A 766 6.77 -2.36 -4.68
N THR A 767 7.41 -1.53 -5.50
CA THR A 767 7.43 -1.71 -6.97
C THR A 767 8.03 -3.09 -7.31
N SER A 768 7.40 -3.82 -8.23
CA SER A 768 7.93 -5.10 -8.72
C SER A 768 9.32 -4.93 -9.34
N THR A 769 10.24 -5.83 -9.00
CA THR A 769 11.62 -5.83 -9.51
C THR A 769 11.82 -6.75 -10.72
N ASP A 770 10.77 -7.46 -11.16
CA ASP A 770 10.82 -8.45 -12.25
C ASP A 770 11.11 -7.84 -13.63
N ALA A 771 10.76 -6.55 -13.81
CA ALA A 771 10.96 -5.85 -15.07
C ALA A 771 11.27 -4.35 -14.85
N PRO A 772 12.01 -3.72 -15.78
CA PRO A 772 12.23 -2.28 -15.73
C PRO A 772 10.92 -1.49 -15.90
N ILE A 773 10.82 -0.39 -15.15
CA ILE A 773 9.77 0.63 -15.28
C ILE A 773 9.84 1.23 -16.69
N SER A 774 8.77 1.06 -17.46
CA SER A 774 8.75 1.44 -18.87
C SER A 774 8.23 2.86 -19.06
N VAL A 775 9.07 3.73 -19.61
CA VAL A 775 8.78 5.13 -19.92
C VAL A 775 8.79 5.32 -21.42
N LYS A 776 7.77 5.99 -21.97
CA LYS A 776 7.73 6.39 -23.38
C LYS A 776 8.09 7.87 -23.52
N PHE A 777 8.98 8.21 -24.45
CA PHE A 777 9.45 9.59 -24.64
C PHE A 777 9.46 9.98 -26.14
N ALA A 778 8.50 10.80 -26.56
CA ALA A 778 8.31 11.19 -27.97
C ALA A 778 9.09 12.45 -28.36
N ASN A 779 9.60 12.53 -29.59
CA ASN A 779 10.04 13.81 -30.18
C ASN A 779 9.34 14.05 -31.51
N SER A 780 9.01 15.31 -31.75
CA SER A 780 8.58 15.81 -33.05
C SER A 780 9.77 16.01 -34.00
N LEU A 781 9.60 15.72 -35.28
CA LEU A 781 10.55 16.13 -36.32
C LEU A 781 10.74 17.65 -36.31
N ILE A 782 11.95 18.12 -36.59
CA ILE A 782 12.20 19.55 -36.81
C ILE A 782 11.30 19.99 -37.96
N PRO A 783 10.41 20.98 -37.75
CA PRO A 783 9.51 21.41 -38.80
C PRO A 783 10.35 21.89 -39.98
N HIS A 784 10.23 21.19 -41.11
CA HIS A 784 10.67 21.73 -42.39
C HIS A 784 9.80 22.96 -42.66
N THR A 785 10.32 24.15 -42.35
CA THR A 785 9.69 25.43 -42.70
C THR A 785 9.76 25.63 -44.21
N GLY A 786 8.87 24.90 -44.89
CA GLY A 786 8.67 24.90 -46.34
C GLY A 786 7.29 24.35 -46.75
N GLY A 787 6.34 24.24 -45.81
CA GLY A 787 4.96 23.89 -46.12
C GLY A 787 4.23 25.01 -46.88
N MET A 788 3.18 24.63 -47.63
CA MET A 788 2.43 25.51 -48.57
C MET A 788 1.99 26.87 -47.99
N GLY A 789 1.79 26.99 -46.68
CA GLY A 789 1.45 28.26 -46.02
C GLY A 789 2.48 29.37 -46.20
N THR A 790 3.79 29.06 -46.10
CA THR A 790 4.87 30.07 -46.28
C THR A 790 4.93 30.61 -47.71
N THR A 791 4.57 29.79 -48.70
CA THR A 791 4.48 30.19 -50.10
C THR A 791 3.34 31.18 -50.32
N LEU A 792 2.18 30.95 -49.66
CA LEU A 792 1.04 31.86 -49.73
C LEU A 792 1.35 33.22 -49.09
N PHE A 793 1.98 33.24 -47.90
CA PHE A 793 2.38 34.49 -47.24
C PHE A 793 3.45 35.27 -48.04
N SER A 794 4.39 34.57 -48.68
CA SER A 794 5.42 35.20 -49.52
C SER A 794 4.84 35.79 -50.81
N ILE A 795 3.88 35.10 -51.44
CA ILE A 795 3.19 35.58 -52.64
C ILE A 795 2.28 36.77 -52.31
N VAL A 796 1.51 36.69 -51.23
CA VAL A 796 0.63 37.78 -50.78
C VAL A 796 1.45 38.99 -50.33
N GLY A 797 2.51 38.78 -49.56
CA GLY A 797 3.44 39.84 -49.15
C GLY A 797 4.14 40.50 -50.33
N GLY A 798 4.60 39.72 -51.31
CA GLY A 798 5.17 40.24 -52.56
C GLY A 798 4.18 41.06 -53.37
N ALA A 799 2.93 40.60 -53.50
CA ALA A 799 1.87 41.31 -54.21
C ALA A 799 1.51 42.65 -53.52
N LEU A 800 1.48 42.69 -52.19
CA LEU A 800 1.23 43.91 -51.42
C LEU A 800 2.34 44.94 -51.59
N ILE A 801 3.61 44.52 -51.61
CA ILE A 801 4.77 45.41 -51.81
C ILE A 801 4.76 46.00 -53.23
N VAL A 802 4.45 45.19 -54.25
CA VAL A 802 4.32 45.67 -55.64
C VAL A 802 3.18 46.67 -55.77
N THR A 803 2.04 46.41 -55.13
CA THR A 803 0.88 47.30 -55.15
C THR A 803 1.18 48.63 -54.46
N ALA A 804 1.85 48.61 -53.30
CA ALA A 804 2.31 49.81 -52.60
C ALA A 804 3.32 50.62 -53.43
N GLY A 805 4.25 49.94 -54.12
CA GLY A 805 5.21 50.59 -55.03
C GLY A 805 4.56 51.27 -56.24
N VAL A 806 3.55 50.65 -56.84
CA VAL A 806 2.78 51.24 -57.95
C VAL A 806 1.97 52.45 -57.49
N VAL A 807 1.29 52.38 -56.34
CA VAL A 807 0.54 53.51 -55.75
C VAL A 807 1.48 54.68 -55.41
N PHE A 808 2.67 54.40 -54.89
CA PHE A 808 3.69 55.41 -54.60
C PHE A 808 4.21 56.12 -55.87
N PHE A 809 4.42 55.39 -56.98
CA PHE A 809 4.84 55.98 -58.25
C PHE A 809 3.74 56.76 -58.96
N VAL A 810 2.49 56.27 -58.94
CA VAL A 810 1.33 56.94 -59.55
C VAL A 810 0.96 58.21 -58.80
N SER A 811 1.05 58.21 -57.47
CA SER A 811 0.81 59.42 -56.64
C SER A 811 1.87 60.50 -56.85
N ARG A 812 3.13 60.14 -57.18
CA ARG A 812 4.18 61.10 -57.56
C ARG A 812 4.00 61.71 -58.95
N ARG A 813 3.45 60.97 -59.93
CA ARG A 813 3.15 61.54 -61.27
C ARG A 813 2.01 62.55 -61.24
N LYS A 814 0.99 62.35 -60.41
CA LYS A 814 -0.15 63.31 -60.29
C LYS A 814 0.21 64.65 -59.63
N LYS A 815 1.32 64.75 -58.87
CA LYS A 815 1.79 66.03 -58.31
C LYS A 815 2.62 66.88 -59.28
N SER A 816 2.92 66.39 -60.49
CA SER A 816 3.71 67.15 -61.49
C SER A 816 2.88 67.86 -62.57
N HIS A 817 1.55 67.73 -62.54
CA HIS A 817 0.65 68.40 -63.48
C HIS A 817 -0.62 68.94 -62.80
N THR A 818 -0.44 69.87 -61.85
CA THR A 818 -1.37 70.97 -61.56
C THR A 818 -0.67 71.93 -60.59
N ALA A 819 -0.35 73.12 -61.11
CA ALA A 819 0.09 74.38 -60.49
C ALA A 819 0.80 74.36 -59.11
#